data_AF-A0AAD9PG09-F1
#
_entry.id   AF-A0AAD9PG09-F1
#
_cell.length_a   1.000
_cell.length_b   1.000
_cell.length_c   1.000
_cell.angle_alpha   90.00
_cell.angle_beta   90.00
_cell.angle_gamma   90.00
#
_symmetry.space_group_name_H-M   'P 1'
#
loop_
_entity.id
_entity.type
_entity.pdbx_description
1 polymer ?
#
loop_
_entity_poly.entity_id
_entity_poly.type
_entity_poly.pdbx_seq_one_letter_code
_entity_poly.pdbx_strand_id
1 'polypeptide(L)'
;MNYYYYYYYYYYYYYYYYYYYYYYYYYYYYYYYYYYYYYYYYYYYYYYYYYYTLLLLLLLLLLLLLLLLLLLLLLLLLLLLLLLLLLLLLLLLLLLLLLLQDVPHEKSQPNHSWFTIVLLPGSETLPMDLNFNINDIPKPNRFTYRLLQFVHEVSVRRSPDTVIKRPDSNLPALLRDELGGNSKTRVLVLLKPGHDPAKLDALFRFLTDLARIKNYPILNDAFALQLINRYRAEIMSLECKEEYSSELLQARVECVDLRDAYEAVLPKIDQCRRRIDVLEKEKVDLSDQVLTAEEDKLKLSKMLVEMQIENNKLKEECEATKFELTNRIKQVENENMEYRMKLENCTRTIDTLTTRNIDLETDLRDVTQEFTVLKTNYTTVLKGYEDELAHCDEISTELLKLAQTKAELIRSITVLSQKIDASNPDADLKHARNVVGKRPPTRVKTCATIEKRYKAELERQRQTCQDNERVYEAKIANLTKELNEARDLARSKYAIIAELNARVLTLTDMKNSLECQNNRLQHKLKAINEDFRARLIKFVEDASLFVDRQNPKETDDCRRKMEPYVNEMLSELKHAYRVREEQLSSVARDCRTHMRAIVRRHELLIAAYRELKMRVSDRGIDIDLGPDVNTLEINDMVDGNYLIHDTDGGIPIDHIIYADSDRFPIITDTKSPPRVRIDLDHDVKSSIYACAGTNMNNSIEATSPRSWAVLQKQLKEFTLNTQQELESERAGLLSRNAMLEQEVTELNGYINTDLKRYKDEIARLQGLLAAPRSKNLLSPSSSPKKL
;
A
#
# COMPACT_ATOMS: atom_id res chain seq x y z
N MET A 1 107.28 -23.43 -8.17
CA MET A 1 106.08 -24.10 -8.70
C MET A 1 104.74 -23.62 -8.09
N ASN A 2 104.70 -23.08 -6.86
CA ASN A 2 103.43 -22.68 -6.21
C ASN A 2 102.74 -21.39 -6.74
N TYR A 3 103.46 -20.47 -7.37
CA TYR A 3 102.88 -19.19 -7.83
C TYR A 3 101.98 -19.34 -9.07
N TYR A 4 102.34 -20.24 -9.99
CA TYR A 4 101.55 -20.51 -11.20
C TYR A 4 100.24 -21.26 -10.89
N TYR A 5 100.22 -22.06 -9.82
CA TYR A 5 99.02 -22.81 -9.42
C TYR A 5 97.94 -21.90 -8.83
N TYR A 6 98.34 -20.88 -8.06
CA TYR A 6 97.40 -19.95 -7.43
C TYR A 6 96.76 -18.98 -8.45
N TYR A 7 97.55 -18.50 -9.42
CA TYR A 7 97.04 -17.59 -10.47
C TYR A 7 96.09 -18.30 -11.43
N TYR A 8 96.39 -19.56 -11.79
CA TYR A 8 95.52 -20.37 -12.63
C TYR A 8 94.20 -20.70 -11.93
N TYR A 9 94.24 -21.01 -10.63
CA TYR A 9 93.04 -21.29 -9.84
C TYR A 9 92.16 -20.05 -9.68
N TYR A 10 92.73 -18.89 -9.42
CA TYR A 10 91.99 -17.63 -9.28
C TYR A 10 91.34 -17.18 -10.60
N TYR A 11 92.05 -17.30 -11.71
CA TYR A 11 91.52 -16.96 -13.03
C TYR A 11 90.41 -17.92 -13.47
N TYR A 12 90.57 -19.22 -13.20
CA TYR A 12 89.53 -20.21 -13.47
C TYR A 12 88.29 -19.98 -12.61
N TYR A 13 88.46 -19.64 -11.33
CA TYR A 13 87.36 -19.35 -10.42
C TYR A 13 86.60 -18.07 -10.82
N TYR A 14 87.32 -17.00 -11.21
CA TYR A 14 86.71 -15.75 -11.66
C TYR A 14 85.97 -15.92 -13.00
N TYR A 15 86.55 -16.67 -13.94
CA TYR A 15 85.90 -16.96 -15.22
C TYR A 15 84.67 -17.84 -15.04
N TYR A 16 84.73 -18.84 -14.15
CA TYR A 16 83.59 -19.69 -13.81
C TYR A 16 82.47 -18.89 -13.13
N TYR A 17 82.82 -17.99 -12.20
CA TYR A 17 81.85 -17.13 -11.52
C TYR A 17 81.18 -16.14 -12.47
N TYR A 18 81.94 -15.51 -13.37
CA TYR A 18 81.40 -14.59 -14.38
C TYR A 18 80.49 -15.31 -15.39
N TYR A 19 80.89 -16.50 -15.84
CA TYR A 19 80.08 -17.32 -16.74
C TYR A 19 78.78 -17.78 -16.06
N TYR A 20 78.86 -18.19 -14.79
CA TYR A 20 77.69 -18.58 -14.00
C TYR A 20 76.73 -17.41 -13.77
N TYR A 21 77.26 -16.22 -13.47
CA TYR A 21 76.46 -15.00 -13.28
C TYR A 21 75.77 -14.57 -14.58
N TYR A 22 76.49 -14.60 -15.71
CA TYR A 22 75.92 -14.26 -17.02
C TYR A 22 74.84 -15.27 -17.46
N TYR A 23 75.08 -16.57 -17.23
CA TYR A 23 74.10 -17.62 -17.50
C TYR A 23 72.86 -17.46 -16.62
N TYR A 24 73.04 -17.15 -15.33
CA TYR A 24 71.93 -16.90 -14.40
C TYR A 24 71.11 -15.67 -14.80
N TYR A 25 71.77 -14.57 -15.20
CA TYR A 25 71.08 -13.36 -15.65
C TYR A 25 70.30 -13.58 -16.96
N TYR A 26 70.90 -14.29 -17.92
CA TYR A 26 70.23 -14.63 -19.18
C TYR A 26 69.03 -15.57 -18.96
N TYR A 27 69.19 -16.57 -18.08
CA TYR A 27 68.11 -17.47 -17.69
C TYR A 27 66.97 -16.71 -16.99
N TYR A 28 67.29 -15.79 -16.07
CA TYR A 28 66.31 -14.97 -15.38
C TYR A 28 65.56 -14.05 -16.34
N TYR A 29 66.25 -13.41 -17.28
CA TYR A 29 65.62 -12.56 -18.30
C TYR A 29 64.72 -13.35 -19.25
N TYR A 30 65.16 -14.53 -19.69
CA TYR A 30 64.36 -15.41 -20.53
C TYR A 30 63.12 -15.94 -19.79
N TYR A 31 63.27 -16.30 -18.51
CA TYR A 31 62.16 -16.71 -17.66
C TYR A 31 61.16 -15.57 -17.44
N TYR A 32 61.63 -14.35 -17.20
CA TYR A 32 60.78 -13.18 -17.02
C TYR A 32 60.02 -12.83 -18.32
N TYR A 33 60.68 -12.89 -19.47
CA TYR A 33 60.04 -12.67 -20.77
C TYR A 33 58.98 -13.72 -21.08
N TYR A 34 59.28 -15.00 -20.81
CA TYR A 34 58.33 -16.09 -21.01
C TYR A 34 57.13 -15.98 -20.05
N TYR A 35 57.39 -15.60 -18.79
CA TYR A 35 56.34 -15.34 -17.80
C TYR A 35 55.43 -14.18 -18.23
N TYR A 36 56.02 -13.08 -18.70
CA TYR A 36 55.27 -11.91 -19.17
C TYR A 36 54.42 -12.25 -20.42
N TYR A 37 54.98 -12.99 -21.37
CA TYR A 37 54.24 -13.44 -22.55
C TYR A 37 53.09 -14.39 -22.18
N TYR A 38 53.32 -15.33 -21.26
CA TYR A 38 52.29 -16.24 -20.77
C TYR A 38 51.18 -15.49 -20.02
N TYR A 39 51.54 -14.51 -19.19
CA TYR A 39 50.59 -13.66 -18.49
C TYR A 39 49.71 -12.86 -19.46
N TYR A 40 50.31 -12.26 -20.50
CA TYR A 40 49.59 -11.49 -21.50
C TYR A 40 48.63 -12.37 -22.32
N TYR A 41 49.07 -13.57 -22.70
CA TYR A 41 48.24 -14.55 -23.40
C TYR A 41 47.04 -15.00 -22.53
N TYR A 42 47.28 -15.28 -21.25
CA TYR A 42 46.23 -15.67 -20.31
C TYR A 42 45.22 -14.54 -20.08
N TYR A 43 45.69 -13.31 -19.94
CA TYR A 43 44.84 -12.13 -19.80
C TYR A 43 43.94 -11.93 -21.03
N TYR A 44 44.51 -12.08 -22.24
CA TYR A 44 43.75 -11.94 -23.49
C TYR A 44 42.69 -13.05 -23.64
N TYR A 45 43.04 -14.29 -23.29
CA TYR A 45 42.09 -15.41 -23.30
C TYR A 45 40.93 -15.20 -22.31
N TYR A 46 41.24 -14.72 -21.10
CA TYR A 46 40.23 -14.42 -20.09
C TYR A 46 39.27 -13.31 -20.54
N TYR A 47 39.80 -12.27 -21.18
CA TYR A 47 39.00 -11.16 -21.71
C TYR A 47 38.03 -11.63 -22.82
N TYR A 48 38.50 -12.48 -23.75
CA TYR A 48 37.64 -13.06 -24.78
C TYR A 48 36.55 -13.95 -24.19
N TYR A 49 36.90 -14.80 -23.23
CA TYR A 49 35.92 -15.66 -22.54
C TYR A 49 34.83 -14.83 -21.83
N TYR A 50 35.21 -13.75 -21.15
CA TYR A 50 34.27 -12.84 -20.51
C TYR A 50 33.33 -12.17 -21.52
N TYR A 51 33.85 -11.74 -22.67
CA TYR A 51 33.02 -11.14 -23.72
C TYR A 51 32.02 -12.14 -24.32
N TYR A 52 32.45 -13.38 -24.59
CA TYR A 52 31.55 -14.44 -25.09
C TYR A 52 30.48 -14.81 -24.07
N THR A 53 30.83 -14.91 -22.78
CA THR A 53 29.85 -15.19 -21.72
C THR A 53 28.86 -14.05 -21.54
N LEU A 54 29.31 -12.79 -21.62
CA LEU A 54 28.43 -11.62 -21.59
C LEU A 54 27.51 -11.54 -22.82
N LEU A 55 28.02 -11.86 -24.01
CA LEU A 55 27.23 -11.96 -25.24
C LEU A 55 26.17 -13.06 -25.15
N LEU A 56 26.54 -14.23 -24.60
CA LEU A 56 25.63 -15.35 -24.38
C LEU A 56 24.53 -14.97 -23.38
N LEU A 57 24.89 -14.29 -22.27
CA LEU A 57 23.94 -13.77 -21.30
C LEU A 57 22.95 -12.79 -21.94
N LEU A 58 23.45 -11.87 -22.78
CA LEU A 58 22.62 -10.92 -23.50
C LEU A 58 21.65 -11.62 -24.47
N LEU A 59 22.13 -12.63 -25.20
CA LEU A 59 21.29 -13.44 -26.10
C LEU A 59 20.21 -14.20 -25.33
N LEU A 60 20.55 -14.75 -24.16
CA LEU A 60 19.59 -15.45 -23.30
C LEU A 60 18.54 -14.50 -22.73
N LEU A 61 18.93 -13.28 -22.34
CA LEU A 61 18.02 -12.25 -21.90
C LEU A 61 17.09 -11.78 -23.02
N LEU A 62 17.59 -11.64 -24.25
CA LEU A 62 16.78 -11.33 -25.43
C LEU A 62 15.76 -12.44 -25.71
N LEU A 63 16.18 -13.71 -25.61
CA LEU A 63 15.29 -14.86 -25.81
C LEU A 63 14.20 -14.91 -24.73
N LEU A 64 14.55 -14.62 -23.48
CA LEU A 64 13.59 -14.53 -22.38
C LEU A 64 12.58 -13.39 -22.59
N LEU A 65 13.04 -12.24 -23.07
CA LEU A 65 12.17 -11.11 -23.44
C LEU A 65 11.19 -11.50 -24.55
N LEU A 66 11.67 -12.20 -25.59
CA LEU A 66 10.83 -12.66 -26.69
C LEU A 66 9.79 -13.70 -26.24
N LEU A 67 10.15 -14.59 -25.32
CA LEU A 67 9.23 -15.56 -24.72
C LEU A 67 8.15 -14.85 -23.88
N LEU A 68 8.53 -13.83 -23.11
CA LEU A 68 7.60 -13.03 -22.33
C LEU A 68 6.62 -12.26 -23.22
N LEU A 69 7.10 -11.71 -24.34
CA LEU A 69 6.25 -11.06 -25.34
C LEU A 69 5.26 -12.04 -26.00
N LEU A 70 5.71 -13.26 -26.32
CA LEU A 70 4.85 -14.33 -26.84
C LEU A 70 3.75 -14.70 -25.83
N LEU A 71 4.10 -14.83 -24.55
CA LEU A 71 3.16 -15.14 -23.48
C LEU A 71 2.12 -14.03 -23.30
N LEU A 72 2.54 -12.76 -23.37
CA LEU A 72 1.64 -11.61 -23.34
C LEU A 72 0.64 -11.65 -24.52
N LEU A 73 1.13 -11.95 -25.73
CA LEU A 73 0.29 -12.06 -26.93
C LEU A 73 -0.74 -13.19 -26.80
N LEU A 74 -0.34 -14.33 -26.24
CA LEU A 74 -1.24 -15.47 -25.99
C LEU A 74 -2.31 -15.11 -24.95
N LEU A 75 -1.95 -14.39 -23.89
CA LEU A 75 -2.90 -13.90 -22.88
C LEU A 75 -3.90 -12.90 -23.48
N LEU A 76 -3.46 -12.01 -24.35
CA LEU A 76 -4.33 -11.09 -25.07
C LEU A 76 -5.31 -11.83 -26.01
N LEU A 77 -4.85 -12.87 -26.70
CA LEU A 77 -5.70 -13.71 -27.54
C LEU A 77 -6.76 -14.45 -26.71
N LEU A 78 -6.38 -14.98 -25.54
CA LEU A 78 -7.31 -15.63 -24.61
C LEU A 78 -8.39 -14.65 -24.12
N LEU A 79 -8.00 -13.42 -23.77
CA LEU A 79 -8.93 -12.37 -23.35
C LEU A 79 -9.93 -12.03 -24.47
N LEU A 80 -9.45 -11.92 -25.71
CA LEU A 80 -10.30 -11.66 -26.88
C LEU A 80 -11.32 -12.80 -27.10
N LEU A 81 -10.88 -14.06 -26.94
CA LEU A 81 -11.77 -15.22 -27.06
C LEU A 81 -12.82 -15.25 -25.96
N LEU A 82 -12.46 -14.89 -24.73
CA LEU A 82 -13.41 -14.77 -23.61
C LEU A 82 -14.45 -13.66 -23.88
N LEU A 83 -14.02 -12.51 -24.40
CA LEU A 83 -14.92 -11.42 -24.79
C LEU A 83 -15.90 -11.86 -25.88
N LEU A 84 -15.42 -12.59 -26.89
CA LEU A 84 -16.26 -13.14 -27.96
C LEU A 84 -17.31 -14.12 -27.40
N LEU A 85 -16.90 -14.98 -26.47
CA LEU A 85 -17.81 -15.94 -25.82
C LEU A 85 -18.88 -15.22 -24.98
N LEU A 86 -18.49 -14.16 -24.26
CA LEU A 86 -19.44 -13.31 -23.52
C LEU A 86 -20.44 -12.64 -24.45
N LEU A 87 -19.98 -12.10 -25.59
CA LEU A 87 -20.83 -11.49 -26.60
C LEU A 87 -21.83 -12.51 -27.17
N LEU A 88 -21.37 -13.73 -27.46
CA LEU A 88 -22.22 -14.81 -27.95
C LEU A 88 -23.28 -15.22 -26.91
N LEU A 89 -22.89 -15.29 -25.63
CA LEU A 89 -23.82 -15.57 -24.53
C LEU A 89 -24.85 -14.45 -24.37
N LEU A 90 -24.45 -13.19 -24.49
CA LEU A 90 -25.36 -12.04 -24.46
C LEU A 90 -26.34 -12.08 -25.65
N LEU A 91 -25.86 -12.44 -26.84
CA LEU A 91 -26.71 -12.59 -28.02
C LEU A 91 -27.69 -13.76 -27.89
N LEU A 92 -27.25 -14.87 -27.31
CA LEU A 92 -28.13 -16.01 -26.96
C LEU A 92 -29.19 -15.59 -25.94
N LEU A 93 -28.80 -14.83 -24.90
CA LEU A 93 -29.72 -14.32 -23.90
C LEU A 93 -30.76 -13.37 -24.55
N LEU A 94 -30.31 -12.48 -25.43
CA LEU A 94 -31.19 -11.59 -26.19
C LEU A 94 -32.17 -12.39 -27.06
N LEU A 95 -31.68 -13.42 -27.76
CA LEU A 95 -32.51 -14.31 -28.57
C LEU A 95 -33.54 -15.06 -27.71
N LEU A 96 -33.13 -15.55 -26.53
CA LEU A 96 -34.03 -16.21 -25.58
C LEU A 96 -35.09 -15.24 -25.07
N LEU A 97 -34.71 -13.99 -24.80
CA LEU A 97 -35.61 -12.95 -24.33
C LEU A 97 -36.62 -12.55 -25.43
N LEU A 98 -36.16 -12.47 -26.68
CA LEU A 98 -37.02 -12.27 -27.85
C LEU A 98 -38.02 -13.42 -28.02
N LEU A 99 -37.55 -14.67 -27.89
CA LEU A 99 -38.39 -15.88 -27.95
C LEU A 99 -39.41 -15.95 -26.81
N LEU A 100 -39.05 -15.48 -25.61
CA LEU A 100 -39.99 -15.40 -24.48
C LEU A 100 -41.03 -14.29 -24.66
N GLN A 101 -40.68 -13.20 -25.36
CA GLN A 101 -41.58 -12.08 -25.64
C GLN A 101 -42.65 -12.44 -26.69
N ASP A 102 -42.41 -13.48 -27.48
CA ASP A 102 -43.38 -14.08 -28.41
C ASP A 102 -44.36 -15.06 -27.74
N VAL A 103 -44.35 -15.21 -26.42
CA VAL A 103 -45.50 -15.82 -25.72
C VAL A 103 -46.62 -14.77 -25.72
N PRO A 104 -47.69 -14.93 -26.53
CA PRO A 104 -48.73 -13.93 -26.60
C PRO A 104 -49.47 -13.91 -25.27
N HIS A 105 -49.15 -12.93 -24.43
CA HIS A 105 -50.04 -12.54 -23.34
C HIS A 105 -51.42 -12.25 -23.95
N GLU A 106 -52.38 -13.11 -23.64
CA GLU A 106 -53.82 -12.91 -23.78
C GLU A 106 -54.26 -12.18 -25.06
N LYS A 107 -53.99 -12.76 -26.23
CA LYS A 107 -54.84 -12.44 -27.39
C LYS A 107 -56.23 -12.99 -27.11
N SER A 108 -57.15 -12.11 -26.73
CA SER A 108 -58.60 -12.30 -26.84
C SER A 108 -58.88 -13.19 -28.05
N GLN A 109 -59.50 -14.35 -27.82
CA GLN A 109 -59.91 -15.24 -28.92
C GLN A 109 -60.67 -14.40 -29.97
N PRO A 110 -60.46 -14.64 -31.28
CA PRO A 110 -61.10 -13.84 -32.30
C PRO A 110 -62.64 -13.92 -32.16
N ASN A 111 -63.31 -12.77 -32.26
CA ASN A 111 -64.76 -12.71 -32.17
C ASN A 111 -65.38 -13.55 -33.30
N HIS A 112 -66.17 -14.57 -32.95
CA HIS A 112 -66.77 -15.46 -33.94
C HIS A 112 -68.12 -14.89 -34.43
N SER A 113 -68.14 -14.41 -35.68
CA SER A 113 -69.37 -13.93 -36.33
C SER A 113 -69.77 -14.86 -37.46
N TRP A 114 -71.08 -15.11 -37.60
CA TRP A 114 -71.65 -15.98 -38.62
C TRP A 114 -72.45 -15.11 -39.60
N PHE A 115 -72.32 -15.38 -40.90
CA PHE A 115 -73.07 -14.69 -41.94
C PHE A 115 -73.91 -15.71 -42.71
N THR A 116 -75.23 -15.64 -42.51
CA THR A 116 -76.19 -16.59 -43.09
C THR A 116 -77.01 -15.90 -44.18
N ILE A 117 -77.05 -16.51 -45.38
CA ILE A 117 -77.97 -16.12 -46.44
C ILE A 117 -79.05 -17.21 -46.54
N VAL A 118 -80.31 -16.81 -46.37
CA VAL A 118 -81.46 -17.71 -46.45
C VAL A 118 -82.30 -17.31 -47.66
N LEU A 119 -82.43 -18.23 -48.62
CA LEU A 119 -83.34 -18.09 -49.74
C LEU A 119 -84.65 -18.80 -49.38
N LEU A 120 -85.73 -18.04 -49.21
CA LEU A 120 -87.05 -18.59 -48.98
C LEU A 120 -87.69 -19.06 -50.30
N PRO A 121 -88.53 -20.11 -50.28
CA PRO A 121 -89.32 -20.51 -51.44
C PRO A 121 -90.28 -19.39 -51.84
N GLY A 122 -90.76 -19.47 -53.08
CA GLY A 122 -91.55 -18.41 -53.69
C GLY A 122 -92.80 -18.04 -52.90
N SER A 123 -93.07 -16.73 -52.86
CA SER A 123 -94.18 -16.12 -52.13
C SER A 123 -95.56 -16.47 -52.71
N GLU A 124 -95.63 -17.12 -53.87
CA GLU A 124 -96.87 -17.65 -54.46
C GLU A 124 -97.56 -18.69 -53.59
N THR A 125 -96.82 -19.30 -52.65
CA THR A 125 -97.32 -20.31 -51.71
C THR A 125 -97.88 -19.71 -50.41
N LEU A 126 -97.87 -18.38 -50.24
CA LEU A 126 -98.37 -17.72 -49.03
C LEU A 126 -99.90 -17.84 -48.93
N PRO A 127 -100.44 -18.27 -47.78
CA PRO A 127 -101.87 -18.26 -47.54
C PRO A 127 -102.42 -16.84 -47.34
N MET A 128 -103.73 -16.68 -47.59
CA MET A 128 -104.44 -15.40 -47.42
C MET A 128 -104.93 -15.17 -45.98
N ASP A 129 -105.24 -16.25 -45.25
CA ASP A 129 -105.62 -16.21 -43.82
C ASP A 129 -104.49 -16.75 -42.92
N LEU A 130 -104.67 -16.84 -41.59
CA LEU A 130 -103.68 -17.41 -40.65
C LEU A 130 -104.19 -18.64 -39.89
N ASN A 131 -105.46 -19.02 -40.05
CA ASN A 131 -106.10 -20.11 -39.31
C ASN A 131 -106.21 -21.37 -40.19
N PHE A 132 -105.13 -22.16 -40.26
CA PHE A 132 -105.12 -23.43 -41.01
C PHE A 132 -104.66 -24.59 -40.15
N ASN A 133 -105.23 -25.77 -40.41
CA ASN A 133 -104.73 -26.99 -39.82
C ASN A 133 -103.50 -27.49 -40.60
N ILE A 134 -102.39 -27.66 -39.89
CA ILE A 134 -101.08 -27.99 -40.47
C ILE A 134 -101.10 -29.35 -41.21
N ASN A 135 -102.02 -30.24 -40.86
CA ASN A 135 -102.12 -31.59 -41.44
C ASN A 135 -102.79 -31.61 -42.82
N ASP A 136 -103.51 -30.54 -43.20
CA ASP A 136 -104.23 -30.45 -44.47
C ASP A 136 -103.36 -29.83 -45.59
N ILE A 137 -102.12 -29.44 -45.27
CA ILE A 137 -101.21 -28.71 -46.17
C ILE A 137 -100.26 -29.69 -46.88
N PRO A 138 -100.05 -29.56 -48.20
CA PRO A 138 -99.03 -30.33 -48.92
C PRO A 138 -97.65 -30.19 -48.26
N LYS A 139 -96.94 -31.31 -48.09
CA LYS A 139 -95.60 -31.36 -47.49
C LYS A 139 -94.61 -30.27 -47.96
N PRO A 140 -94.50 -29.90 -49.26
CA PRO A 140 -93.57 -28.85 -49.68
C PRO A 140 -93.95 -27.45 -49.18
N ASN A 141 -95.25 -27.17 -49.02
CA ASN A 141 -95.73 -25.84 -48.60
C ASN A 141 -95.84 -25.72 -47.08
N ARG A 142 -95.83 -26.84 -46.34
CA ARG A 142 -95.85 -26.86 -44.87
C ARG A 142 -94.74 -26.00 -44.24
N PHE A 143 -93.61 -25.83 -44.94
CA PHE A 143 -92.53 -24.96 -44.51
C PHE A 143 -92.94 -23.49 -44.44
N THR A 144 -93.39 -22.90 -45.56
CA THR A 144 -93.76 -21.48 -45.66
C THR A 144 -94.85 -21.12 -44.65
N TYR A 145 -95.81 -22.03 -44.44
CA TYR A 145 -96.93 -21.82 -43.51
C TYR A 145 -96.47 -21.86 -42.05
N ARG A 146 -95.58 -22.80 -41.67
CA ARG A 146 -95.00 -22.84 -40.32
C ARG A 146 -94.11 -21.64 -40.05
N LEU A 147 -93.36 -21.19 -41.05
CA LEU A 147 -92.54 -19.98 -40.95
C LEU A 147 -93.44 -18.76 -40.74
N LEU A 148 -94.54 -18.64 -41.48
CA LEU A 148 -95.52 -17.57 -41.31
C LEU A 148 -96.13 -17.57 -39.91
N GLN A 149 -96.56 -18.73 -39.42
CA GLN A 149 -97.09 -18.88 -38.07
C GLN A 149 -96.05 -18.48 -37.02
N PHE A 150 -94.81 -18.95 -37.16
CA PHE A 150 -93.72 -18.62 -36.24
C PHE A 150 -93.42 -17.12 -36.24
N VAL A 151 -93.32 -16.49 -37.42
CA VAL A 151 -93.11 -15.05 -37.56
C VAL A 151 -94.25 -14.25 -36.93
N HIS A 152 -95.50 -14.69 -37.10
CA HIS A 152 -96.65 -14.07 -36.47
C HIS A 152 -96.62 -14.23 -34.93
N GLU A 153 -96.29 -15.42 -34.43
CA GLU A 153 -96.16 -15.66 -32.98
C GLU A 153 -95.07 -14.80 -32.34
N VAL A 154 -93.94 -14.61 -33.04
CA VAL A 154 -92.82 -13.77 -32.58
C VAL A 154 -93.17 -12.28 -32.72
N SER A 155 -93.87 -11.86 -33.78
CA SER A 155 -94.24 -10.44 -33.98
C SER A 155 -95.28 -9.97 -32.97
N VAL A 156 -96.18 -10.85 -32.53
CA VAL A 156 -97.20 -10.58 -31.51
C VAL A 156 -96.58 -10.48 -30.11
N ARG A 157 -95.55 -11.28 -29.81
CA ARG A 157 -94.89 -11.33 -28.49
C ARG A 157 -93.76 -10.31 -28.40
N ARG A 158 -94.04 -9.15 -27.81
CA ARG A 158 -93.15 -7.97 -27.83
C ARG A 158 -92.07 -7.96 -26.72
N SER A 159 -92.11 -8.86 -25.74
CA SER A 159 -91.24 -8.84 -24.56
C SER A 159 -90.17 -9.96 -24.56
N PRO A 160 -88.93 -9.66 -24.14
CA PRO A 160 -87.82 -10.62 -24.08
C PRO A 160 -88.02 -11.78 -23.08
N ASP A 161 -88.91 -11.61 -22.10
CA ASP A 161 -89.14 -12.58 -21.00
C ASP A 161 -90.05 -13.75 -21.37
N THR A 162 -90.57 -13.76 -22.61
CA THR A 162 -91.58 -14.74 -23.02
C THR A 162 -90.92 -15.94 -23.69
N VAL A 163 -90.97 -17.11 -23.05
CA VAL A 163 -90.42 -18.35 -23.61
C VAL A 163 -91.16 -18.72 -24.91
N ILE A 164 -90.43 -18.68 -26.03
CA ILE A 164 -90.89 -19.22 -27.31
C ILE A 164 -90.83 -20.74 -27.19
N LYS A 165 -91.99 -21.42 -27.23
CA LYS A 165 -92.05 -22.88 -27.21
C LYS A 165 -91.35 -23.43 -28.44
N ARG A 166 -90.51 -24.47 -28.27
CA ARG A 166 -89.85 -25.13 -29.41
C ARG A 166 -90.93 -25.59 -30.40
N PRO A 167 -90.93 -25.11 -31.65
CA PRO A 167 -91.82 -25.67 -32.65
C PRO A 167 -91.30 -27.06 -33.02
N ASP A 168 -92.21 -28.03 -33.15
CA ASP A 168 -91.92 -29.45 -33.43
C ASP A 168 -91.33 -29.73 -34.84
N SER A 169 -90.67 -28.74 -35.45
CA SER A 169 -90.12 -28.84 -36.79
C SER A 169 -88.69 -28.31 -36.84
N ASN A 170 -87.86 -28.98 -37.65
CA ASN A 170 -86.42 -28.75 -37.65
C ASN A 170 -85.98 -27.37 -38.19
N LEU A 171 -86.86 -26.59 -38.84
CA LEU A 171 -86.45 -25.41 -39.60
C LEU A 171 -86.64 -24.06 -38.87
N PRO A 172 -87.72 -23.79 -38.10
CA PRO A 172 -87.72 -22.64 -37.19
C PRO A 172 -86.70 -22.80 -36.05
N ALA A 173 -86.21 -24.01 -35.79
CA ALA A 173 -85.07 -24.24 -34.92
C ALA A 173 -83.75 -23.73 -35.52
N LEU A 174 -83.61 -23.77 -36.86
CA LEU A 174 -82.43 -23.30 -37.59
C LEU A 174 -82.42 -21.78 -37.79
N LEU A 175 -83.58 -21.12 -37.78
CA LEU A 175 -83.71 -19.65 -37.91
C LEU A 175 -83.96 -18.94 -36.57
N ARG A 176 -83.68 -19.62 -35.46
CA ARG A 176 -83.98 -19.13 -34.11
C ARG A 176 -83.12 -17.93 -33.73
N ASP A 177 -81.88 -17.92 -34.16
CA ASP A 177 -80.98 -16.80 -33.86
C ASP A 177 -81.27 -15.61 -34.79
N GLU A 178 -81.72 -15.89 -36.02
CA GLU A 178 -82.07 -14.94 -37.06
C GLU A 178 -83.43 -14.24 -36.83
N LEU A 179 -84.39 -14.89 -36.17
CA LEU A 179 -85.72 -14.34 -35.90
C LEU A 179 -85.97 -14.28 -34.38
N GLY A 180 -85.70 -13.11 -33.78
CA GLY A 180 -85.88 -12.86 -32.34
C GLY A 180 -84.68 -13.19 -31.46
N GLY A 181 -83.52 -13.55 -32.04
CA GLY A 181 -82.33 -13.99 -31.32
C GLY A 181 -81.07 -13.13 -31.54
N ASN A 182 -79.89 -13.74 -31.36
CA ASN A 182 -78.58 -13.09 -31.47
C ASN A 182 -78.12 -12.96 -32.94
N SER A 183 -78.81 -12.14 -33.73
CA SER A 183 -78.44 -11.88 -35.13
C SER A 183 -78.92 -10.52 -35.63
N LYS A 184 -78.16 -9.91 -36.55
CA LYS A 184 -78.60 -8.72 -37.29
C LYS A 184 -79.25 -9.15 -38.61
N THR A 185 -80.57 -9.28 -38.61
CA THR A 185 -81.30 -9.79 -39.76
C THR A 185 -81.77 -8.68 -40.68
N ARG A 186 -81.59 -8.88 -41.98
CA ARG A 186 -82.17 -8.03 -43.04
C ARG A 186 -82.94 -8.91 -44.02
N VAL A 187 -84.16 -8.50 -44.34
CA VAL A 187 -85.02 -9.20 -45.29
C VAL A 187 -85.00 -8.45 -46.61
N LEU A 188 -84.63 -9.14 -47.68
CA LEU A 188 -84.67 -8.62 -49.04
C LEU A 188 -85.84 -9.27 -49.77
N VAL A 189 -86.73 -8.45 -50.33
CA VAL A 189 -87.91 -8.92 -51.05
C VAL A 189 -87.80 -8.48 -52.49
N LEU A 190 -87.93 -9.43 -53.40
CA LEU A 190 -87.91 -9.19 -54.84
C LEU A 190 -89.35 -9.23 -55.35
N LEU A 191 -89.88 -8.08 -55.76
CA LEU A 191 -91.22 -7.94 -56.31
C LEU A 191 -91.15 -7.85 -57.84
N LYS A 192 -91.89 -8.72 -58.53
CA LYS A 192 -92.04 -8.64 -59.99
C LYS A 192 -93.24 -7.75 -60.34
N PRO A 193 -93.16 -6.84 -61.33
CA PRO A 193 -94.31 -6.05 -61.76
C PRO A 193 -95.42 -6.97 -62.29
N GLY A 194 -96.68 -6.76 -61.86
CA GLY A 194 -97.86 -7.51 -62.30
C GLY A 194 -98.36 -8.62 -61.36
N HIS A 195 -98.18 -8.50 -60.04
CA HIS A 195 -98.69 -9.47 -59.06
C HIS A 195 -100.21 -9.34 -58.82
N ASP A 196 -100.82 -10.46 -58.44
CA ASP A 196 -102.20 -10.54 -57.95
C ASP A 196 -102.35 -9.68 -56.67
N PRO A 197 -103.29 -8.71 -56.63
CA PRO A 197 -103.42 -7.78 -55.51
C PRO A 197 -103.68 -8.48 -54.17
N ALA A 198 -104.37 -9.62 -54.18
CA ALA A 198 -104.70 -10.34 -52.95
C ALA A 198 -103.46 -11.05 -52.34
N LYS A 199 -102.60 -11.61 -53.19
CA LYS A 199 -101.31 -12.19 -52.76
C LYS A 199 -100.32 -11.14 -52.30
N LEU A 200 -100.37 -9.96 -52.92
CA LEU A 200 -99.55 -8.82 -52.53
C LEU A 200 -99.94 -8.32 -51.13
N ASP A 201 -101.23 -8.31 -50.79
CA ASP A 201 -101.70 -7.96 -49.43
C ASP A 201 -101.20 -8.98 -48.39
N ALA A 202 -101.33 -10.29 -48.67
CA ALA A 202 -100.80 -11.33 -47.79
C ALA A 202 -99.28 -11.21 -47.58
N LEU A 203 -98.53 -10.90 -48.64
CA LEU A 203 -97.10 -10.66 -48.58
C LEU A 203 -96.77 -9.40 -47.76
N PHE A 204 -97.49 -8.30 -47.92
CA PHE A 204 -97.26 -7.09 -47.13
C PHE A 204 -97.63 -7.26 -45.66
N ARG A 205 -98.66 -8.04 -45.33
CA ARG A 205 -98.96 -8.42 -43.94
C ARG A 205 -97.80 -9.21 -43.33
N PHE A 206 -97.28 -10.20 -44.06
CA PHE A 206 -96.11 -10.96 -43.63
C PHE A 206 -94.87 -10.08 -43.44
N LEU A 207 -94.61 -9.14 -44.35
CA LEU A 207 -93.51 -8.19 -44.21
C LEU A 207 -93.69 -7.23 -43.06
N THR A 208 -94.92 -6.80 -42.80
CA THR A 208 -95.24 -5.97 -41.64
C THR A 208 -94.95 -6.72 -40.35
N ASP A 209 -95.28 -8.01 -40.29
CA ASP A 209 -94.98 -8.86 -39.15
C ASP A 209 -93.47 -9.11 -39.00
N LEU A 210 -92.74 -9.35 -40.09
CA LEU A 210 -91.27 -9.46 -40.07
C LEU A 210 -90.60 -8.16 -39.62
N ALA A 211 -91.07 -7.01 -40.08
CA ALA A 211 -90.53 -5.71 -39.69
C ALA A 211 -90.77 -5.38 -38.21
N ARG A 212 -91.75 -6.03 -37.57
CA ARG A 212 -92.05 -5.86 -36.14
C ARG A 212 -91.15 -6.69 -35.23
N ILE A 213 -90.48 -7.73 -35.76
CA ILE A 213 -89.61 -8.60 -34.96
C ILE A 213 -88.38 -7.81 -34.49
N LYS A 214 -88.06 -7.93 -33.20
CA LYS A 214 -86.85 -7.35 -32.61
C LYS A 214 -85.83 -8.44 -32.31
N ASN A 215 -84.64 -8.29 -32.85
CA ASN A 215 -83.48 -9.13 -32.53
C ASN A 215 -82.57 -8.46 -31.50
N TYR A 216 -81.76 -9.26 -30.82
CA TYR A 216 -80.86 -8.84 -29.74
C TYR A 216 -79.41 -9.24 -30.06
N PRO A 217 -78.75 -8.58 -31.02
CA PRO A 217 -77.38 -8.93 -31.42
C PRO A 217 -76.37 -8.51 -30.34
N ILE A 218 -75.56 -9.45 -29.89
CA ILE A 218 -74.41 -9.23 -29.00
C ILE A 218 -73.10 -9.52 -29.76
N LEU A 219 -71.99 -8.96 -29.27
CA LEU A 219 -70.67 -9.26 -29.79
C LEU A 219 -70.21 -10.58 -29.18
N ASN A 220 -69.95 -11.59 -30.02
CA ASN A 220 -69.55 -12.93 -29.59
C ASN A 220 -68.06 -12.95 -29.19
N ASP A 221 -67.73 -12.30 -28.08
CA ASP A 221 -66.43 -12.40 -27.44
C ASP A 221 -66.27 -13.75 -26.71
N ALA A 222 -65.04 -14.06 -26.31
CA ALA A 222 -64.73 -15.31 -25.62
C ALA A 222 -65.58 -15.46 -24.34
N PHE A 223 -65.82 -14.38 -23.61
CA PHE A 223 -66.56 -14.40 -22.36
C PHE A 223 -68.06 -14.64 -22.56
N ALA A 224 -68.71 -13.99 -23.53
CA ALA A 224 -70.11 -14.24 -23.84
C ALA A 224 -70.34 -15.67 -24.33
N LEU A 225 -69.44 -16.20 -25.19
CA LEU A 225 -69.51 -17.58 -25.65
C LEU A 225 -69.35 -18.58 -24.50
N GLN A 226 -68.37 -18.37 -23.62
CA GLN A 226 -68.16 -19.22 -22.45
C GLN A 226 -69.33 -19.15 -21.46
N LEU A 227 -69.91 -17.97 -21.25
CA LEU A 227 -71.07 -17.79 -20.39
C LEU A 227 -72.31 -18.48 -20.96
N ILE A 228 -72.56 -18.35 -22.27
CA ILE A 228 -73.65 -19.07 -22.97
C ILE A 228 -73.44 -20.58 -22.88
N ASN A 229 -72.21 -21.07 -23.09
CA ASN A 229 -71.90 -22.50 -22.97
C ASN A 229 -72.11 -23.01 -21.54
N ARG A 230 -71.75 -22.21 -20.53
CA ARG A 230 -72.01 -22.53 -19.12
C ARG A 230 -73.52 -22.63 -18.85
N TYR A 231 -74.32 -21.67 -19.30
CA TYR A 231 -75.77 -21.73 -19.13
C TYR A 231 -76.42 -22.88 -19.91
N ARG A 232 -75.93 -23.19 -21.12
CA ARG A 232 -76.41 -24.36 -21.89
C ARG A 232 -76.08 -25.67 -21.19
N ALA A 233 -74.87 -25.81 -20.65
CA ALA A 233 -74.48 -26.97 -19.87
C ALA A 233 -75.33 -27.10 -18.60
N GLU A 234 -75.66 -25.98 -17.94
CA GLU A 234 -76.53 -25.95 -16.78
C GLU A 234 -77.97 -26.37 -17.13
N ILE A 235 -78.54 -25.85 -18.22
CA ILE A 235 -79.85 -26.27 -18.73
C ILE A 235 -79.85 -27.76 -19.09
N MET A 236 -78.82 -28.26 -19.79
CA MET A 236 -78.70 -29.70 -20.09
C MET A 236 -78.55 -30.53 -18.82
N SER A 237 -77.83 -30.04 -17.80
CA SER A 237 -77.71 -30.74 -16.51
C SER A 237 -79.02 -30.81 -15.74
N LEU A 238 -79.93 -29.84 -15.96
CA LEU A 238 -81.27 -29.83 -15.37
C LEU A 238 -82.23 -30.73 -16.16
N GLU A 239 -82.14 -30.77 -17.49
CA GLU A 239 -82.86 -31.73 -18.34
C GLU A 239 -82.41 -33.19 -18.04
N CYS A 240 -81.12 -33.42 -17.74
CA CYS A 240 -80.58 -34.75 -17.39
C CYS A 240 -80.97 -35.25 -15.99
N LYS A 241 -81.46 -34.39 -15.08
CA LYS A 241 -81.82 -34.79 -13.70
C LYS A 241 -83.10 -35.63 -13.64
N GLU A 242 -83.88 -35.70 -14.70
CA GLU A 242 -85.13 -36.47 -14.72
C GLU A 242 -84.94 -37.94 -15.16
N GLU A 243 -83.78 -38.36 -15.70
CA GLU A 243 -83.77 -39.59 -16.52
C GLU A 243 -82.76 -40.72 -16.15
N TYR A 244 -81.71 -40.56 -15.32
CA TYR A 244 -80.71 -41.64 -15.13
C TYR A 244 -80.11 -41.79 -13.72
N SER A 245 -80.46 -42.89 -13.01
CA SER A 245 -79.95 -43.25 -11.67
C SER A 245 -78.88 -44.36 -11.63
N SER A 246 -78.59 -45.08 -12.73
CA SER A 246 -77.72 -46.28 -12.68
C SER A 246 -76.28 -46.07 -13.18
N GLU A 247 -76.07 -45.26 -14.22
CA GLU A 247 -74.74 -45.04 -14.81
C GLU A 247 -73.83 -44.14 -13.95
N LEU A 248 -74.43 -43.30 -13.10
CA LEU A 248 -73.74 -42.44 -12.13
C LEU A 248 -72.96 -43.23 -11.08
N LEU A 249 -73.36 -44.47 -10.74
CA LEU A 249 -72.68 -45.24 -9.70
C LEU A 249 -71.33 -45.77 -10.20
N GLN A 250 -71.25 -46.18 -11.46
CA GLN A 250 -70.03 -46.74 -12.05
C GLN A 250 -69.00 -45.65 -12.36
N ALA A 251 -69.43 -44.52 -12.94
CA ALA A 251 -68.56 -43.36 -13.15
C ALA A 251 -68.06 -42.76 -11.82
N ARG A 252 -68.84 -42.89 -10.73
CA ARG A 252 -68.42 -42.42 -9.40
C ARG A 252 -67.34 -43.30 -8.79
N VAL A 253 -67.34 -44.61 -9.03
CA VAL A 253 -66.27 -45.51 -8.58
C VAL A 253 -64.96 -45.22 -9.33
N GLU A 254 -65.01 -45.05 -10.66
CA GLU A 254 -63.82 -44.68 -11.45
C GLU A 254 -63.26 -43.31 -11.05
N CYS A 255 -64.10 -42.35 -10.69
CA CYS A 255 -63.66 -41.05 -10.17
C CYS A 255 -62.99 -41.14 -8.79
N VAL A 256 -63.34 -42.14 -7.97
CA VAL A 256 -62.70 -42.38 -6.66
C VAL A 256 -61.33 -43.03 -6.86
N ASP A 257 -61.23 -44.05 -7.71
CA ASP A 257 -59.95 -44.71 -8.00
C ASP A 257 -58.92 -43.74 -8.63
N LEU A 258 -59.38 -42.87 -9.54
CA LEU A 258 -58.54 -41.81 -10.12
C LEU A 258 -58.14 -40.73 -9.09
N ARG A 259 -59.01 -40.45 -8.11
CA ARG A 259 -58.70 -39.52 -7.02
C ARG A 259 -57.64 -40.11 -6.09
N ASP A 260 -57.76 -41.37 -5.72
CA ASP A 260 -56.79 -42.05 -4.87
C ASP A 260 -55.42 -42.15 -5.57
N ALA A 261 -55.40 -42.40 -6.88
CA ALA A 261 -54.19 -42.37 -7.69
C ALA A 261 -53.56 -40.96 -7.77
N TYR A 262 -54.37 -39.91 -7.90
CA TYR A 262 -53.89 -38.53 -7.88
C TYR A 262 -53.32 -38.13 -6.52
N GLU A 263 -54.02 -38.48 -5.43
CA GLU A 263 -53.58 -38.23 -4.06
C GLU A 263 -52.27 -38.98 -3.71
N ALA A 264 -52.06 -40.18 -4.27
CA ALA A 264 -50.80 -40.92 -4.11
C ALA A 264 -49.59 -40.27 -4.83
N VAL A 265 -49.82 -39.42 -5.82
CA VAL A 265 -48.75 -38.72 -6.58
C VAL A 265 -48.34 -37.40 -5.90
N LEU A 266 -49.27 -36.71 -5.22
CA LEU A 266 -49.00 -35.48 -4.47
C LEU A 266 -47.78 -35.56 -3.51
N PRO A 267 -47.63 -36.58 -2.64
CA PRO A 267 -46.49 -36.65 -1.73
C PRO A 267 -45.16 -36.87 -2.46
N LYS A 268 -45.18 -37.48 -3.65
CA LYS A 268 -43.97 -37.63 -4.50
C LYS A 268 -43.58 -36.29 -5.12
N ILE A 269 -44.56 -35.49 -5.54
CA ILE A 269 -44.32 -34.11 -6.01
C ILE A 269 -43.76 -33.27 -4.87
N ASP A 270 -44.31 -33.35 -3.66
CA ASP A 270 -43.78 -32.63 -2.49
C ASP A 270 -42.37 -33.09 -2.10
N GLN A 271 -42.07 -34.38 -2.22
CA GLN A 271 -40.72 -34.90 -2.03
C GLN A 271 -39.75 -34.34 -3.08
N CYS A 272 -40.14 -34.30 -4.35
CA CYS A 272 -39.33 -33.69 -5.41
C CYS A 272 -39.14 -32.19 -5.17
N ARG A 273 -40.18 -31.47 -4.74
CA ARG A 273 -40.12 -30.04 -4.43
C ARG A 273 -39.15 -29.76 -3.28
N ARG A 274 -39.25 -30.51 -2.18
CA ARG A 274 -38.29 -30.42 -1.07
C ARG A 274 -36.85 -30.69 -1.50
N ARG A 275 -36.63 -31.64 -2.42
CA ARG A 275 -35.27 -31.90 -2.95
C ARG A 275 -34.77 -30.74 -3.81
N ILE A 276 -35.65 -30.12 -4.60
CA ILE A 276 -35.30 -28.91 -5.35
C ILE A 276 -34.96 -27.78 -4.39
N ASP A 277 -35.77 -27.55 -3.35
CA ASP A 277 -35.51 -26.50 -2.35
C ASP A 277 -34.17 -26.72 -1.61
N VAL A 278 -33.82 -27.97 -1.30
CA VAL A 278 -32.52 -28.32 -0.69
C VAL A 278 -31.38 -28.08 -1.68
N LEU A 279 -31.53 -28.52 -2.94
CA LEU A 279 -30.52 -28.29 -3.97
C LEU A 279 -30.34 -26.80 -4.31
N GLU A 280 -31.40 -26.00 -4.23
CA GLU A 280 -31.33 -24.55 -4.40
C GLU A 280 -30.54 -23.89 -3.26
N LYS A 281 -30.77 -24.32 -2.01
CA LYS A 281 -29.98 -23.87 -0.87
C LYS A 281 -28.51 -24.26 -1.00
N GLU A 282 -28.23 -25.53 -1.30
CA GLU A 282 -26.87 -26.02 -1.51
C GLU A 282 -26.17 -25.26 -2.65
N LYS A 283 -26.88 -24.93 -3.73
CA LYS A 283 -26.35 -24.11 -4.83
C LYS A 283 -26.00 -22.70 -4.38
N VAL A 284 -26.85 -22.05 -3.57
CA VAL A 284 -26.58 -20.71 -3.03
C VAL A 284 -25.38 -20.76 -2.09
N ASP A 285 -25.35 -21.72 -1.15
CA ASP A 285 -24.24 -21.88 -0.20
C ASP A 285 -22.90 -22.13 -0.92
N LEU A 286 -22.89 -22.99 -1.95
CA LEU A 286 -21.70 -23.22 -2.78
C LEU A 286 -21.30 -21.98 -3.58
N SER A 287 -22.26 -21.22 -4.11
CA SER A 287 -21.98 -19.97 -4.82
C SER A 287 -21.35 -18.93 -3.90
N ASP A 288 -21.85 -18.79 -2.67
CA ASP A 288 -21.31 -17.86 -1.67
C ASP A 288 -19.90 -18.28 -1.22
N GLN A 289 -19.67 -19.59 -1.01
CA GLN A 289 -18.32 -20.11 -0.73
C GLN A 289 -17.34 -19.81 -1.87
N VAL A 290 -17.76 -19.98 -3.13
CA VAL A 290 -16.92 -19.65 -4.28
C VAL A 290 -16.64 -18.15 -4.37
N LEU A 291 -17.64 -17.30 -4.10
CA LEU A 291 -17.46 -15.84 -4.06
C LEU A 291 -16.46 -15.43 -2.98
N THR A 292 -16.60 -15.92 -1.75
CA THR A 292 -15.65 -15.61 -0.66
C THR A 292 -14.23 -16.09 -0.98
N ALA A 293 -14.08 -17.25 -1.63
CA ALA A 293 -12.78 -17.76 -2.04
C ALA A 293 -12.14 -16.90 -3.14
N GLU A 294 -12.90 -16.43 -4.13
CA GLU A 294 -12.39 -15.51 -5.16
C GLU A 294 -12.07 -14.13 -4.57
N GLU A 295 -12.86 -13.62 -3.61
CA GLU A 295 -12.54 -12.39 -2.88
C GLU A 295 -11.22 -12.51 -2.09
N ASP A 296 -11.01 -13.62 -1.39
CA ASP A 296 -9.78 -13.84 -0.63
C ASP A 296 -8.57 -14.02 -1.55
N LYS A 297 -8.74 -14.68 -2.70
CA LYS A 297 -7.71 -14.75 -3.75
C LYS A 297 -7.38 -13.37 -4.32
N LEU A 298 -8.37 -12.50 -4.52
CA LEU A 298 -8.14 -11.11 -4.94
C LEU A 298 -7.40 -10.31 -3.87
N LYS A 299 -7.74 -10.49 -2.58
CA LYS A 299 -7.01 -9.86 -1.46
C LYS A 299 -5.56 -10.33 -1.43
N LEU A 300 -5.30 -11.63 -1.55
CA LEU A 300 -3.94 -12.19 -1.61
C LEU A 300 -3.17 -11.68 -2.82
N SER A 301 -3.79 -11.62 -4.00
CA SER A 301 -3.17 -11.06 -5.21
C SER A 301 -2.86 -9.57 -5.04
N LYS A 302 -3.72 -8.80 -4.37
CA LYS A 302 -3.48 -7.39 -4.07
C LYS A 302 -2.30 -7.22 -3.11
N MET A 303 -2.27 -7.99 -2.02
CA MET A 303 -1.16 -7.98 -1.05
C MET A 303 0.17 -8.36 -1.71
N LEU A 304 0.16 -9.34 -2.62
CA LEU A 304 1.36 -9.73 -3.37
C LEU A 304 1.88 -8.60 -4.25
N VAL A 305 0.98 -7.89 -4.96
CA VAL A 305 1.35 -6.73 -5.78
C VAL A 305 1.86 -5.59 -4.90
N GLU A 306 1.22 -5.31 -3.77
CA GLU A 306 1.66 -4.30 -2.81
C GLU A 306 3.06 -4.61 -2.26
N MET A 307 3.31 -5.86 -1.84
CA MET A 307 4.65 -6.29 -1.43
C MET A 307 5.67 -6.17 -2.56
N GLN A 308 5.29 -6.47 -3.80
CA GLN A 308 6.21 -6.36 -4.93
C GLN A 308 6.56 -4.90 -5.23
N ILE A 309 5.60 -3.98 -5.08
CA ILE A 309 5.83 -2.54 -5.18
C ILE A 309 6.75 -2.06 -4.04
N GLU A 310 6.50 -2.49 -2.81
CA GLU A 310 7.32 -2.14 -1.65
C GLU A 310 8.76 -2.67 -1.80
N ASN A 311 8.93 -3.90 -2.27
CA ASN A 311 10.25 -4.48 -2.55
C ASN A 311 11.00 -3.70 -3.64
N ASN A 312 10.30 -3.26 -4.69
CA ASN A 312 10.89 -2.42 -5.72
C ASN A 312 11.29 -1.03 -5.18
N LYS A 313 10.45 -0.41 -4.34
CA LYS A 313 10.81 0.85 -3.67
C LYS A 313 12.05 0.71 -2.79
N LEU A 314 12.12 -0.36 -1.99
CA LEU A 314 13.29 -0.64 -1.17
C LEU A 314 14.55 -0.88 -2.02
N LYS A 315 14.42 -1.51 -3.19
CA LYS A 315 15.54 -1.67 -4.13
C LYS A 315 15.99 -0.32 -4.71
N GLU A 316 15.06 0.53 -5.11
CA GLU A 316 15.36 1.88 -5.59
C GLU A 316 16.07 2.71 -4.51
N GLU A 317 15.61 2.65 -3.26
CA GLU A 317 16.27 3.31 -2.11
C GLU A 317 17.67 2.72 -1.84
N CYS A 318 17.82 1.39 -1.90
CA CYS A 318 19.12 0.73 -1.79
C CYS A 318 20.09 1.16 -2.91
N GLU A 319 19.60 1.31 -4.15
CA GLU A 319 20.40 1.75 -5.28
C GLU A 319 20.78 3.23 -5.17
N ALA A 320 19.86 4.08 -4.71
CA ALA A 320 20.11 5.50 -4.46
C ALA A 320 21.18 5.70 -3.38
N THR A 321 21.02 5.03 -2.23
CA THR A 321 22.02 5.07 -1.14
C THR A 321 23.36 4.49 -1.56
N LYS A 322 23.37 3.41 -2.35
CA LYS A 322 24.60 2.87 -2.94
C LYS A 322 25.28 3.89 -3.86
N PHE A 323 24.53 4.61 -4.67
CA PHE A 323 25.07 5.65 -5.55
C PHE A 323 25.68 6.81 -4.75
N GLU A 324 24.99 7.28 -3.71
CA GLU A 324 25.48 8.31 -2.79
C GLU A 324 26.77 7.87 -2.08
N LEU A 325 26.79 6.65 -1.52
CA LEU A 325 27.98 6.09 -0.88
C LEU A 325 29.13 5.94 -1.87
N THR A 326 28.88 5.49 -3.09
CA THR A 326 29.90 5.37 -4.14
C THR A 326 30.50 6.73 -4.48
N ASN A 327 29.68 7.78 -4.58
CA ASN A 327 30.15 9.14 -4.81
C ASN A 327 30.96 9.66 -3.62
N ARG A 328 30.55 9.36 -2.39
CA ARG A 328 31.30 9.75 -1.20
C ARG A 328 32.64 9.01 -1.11
N ILE A 329 32.69 7.72 -1.46
CA ILE A 329 33.93 6.95 -1.55
C ILE A 329 34.88 7.59 -2.55
N LYS A 330 34.40 7.90 -3.78
CA LYS A 330 35.23 8.58 -4.78
C LYS A 330 35.77 9.92 -4.29
N GLN A 331 34.96 10.69 -3.56
CA GLN A 331 35.40 11.96 -2.98
C GLN A 331 36.50 11.74 -1.94
N VAL A 332 36.32 10.78 -1.02
CA VAL A 332 37.32 10.45 0.00
C VAL A 332 38.59 9.88 -0.63
N GLU A 333 38.49 9.09 -1.69
CA GLU A 333 39.64 8.59 -2.45
C GLU A 333 40.44 9.73 -3.09
N ASN A 334 39.74 10.74 -3.65
CA ASN A 334 40.39 11.94 -4.20
C ASN A 334 41.08 12.76 -3.09
N GLU A 335 40.42 12.98 -1.96
CA GLU A 335 41.00 13.67 -0.81
C GLU A 335 42.23 12.92 -0.27
N ASN A 336 42.16 11.59 -0.16
CA ASN A 336 43.28 10.77 0.29
C ASN A 336 44.45 10.80 -0.71
N MET A 337 44.16 10.82 -2.02
CA MET A 337 45.20 11.00 -3.04
C MET A 337 45.88 12.37 -2.90
N GLU A 338 45.13 13.43 -2.64
CA GLU A 338 45.70 14.76 -2.40
C GLU A 338 46.60 14.79 -1.15
N TYR A 339 46.15 14.17 -0.04
CA TYR A 339 46.97 14.04 1.16
C TYR A 339 48.23 13.21 0.93
N ARG A 340 48.13 12.13 0.14
CA ARG A 340 49.30 11.33 -0.25
C ARG A 340 50.31 12.15 -1.06
N MET A 341 49.85 12.98 -2.00
CA MET A 341 50.73 13.88 -2.76
C MET A 341 51.40 14.91 -1.85
N LYS A 342 50.66 15.48 -0.89
CA LYS A 342 51.23 16.41 0.11
C LYS A 342 52.28 15.72 0.97
N LEU A 343 52.00 14.50 1.44
CA LEU A 343 52.95 13.72 2.22
C LEU A 343 54.22 13.43 1.42
N GLU A 344 54.09 13.00 0.16
CA GLU A 344 55.24 12.74 -0.71
C GLU A 344 56.07 14.02 -0.95
N ASN A 345 55.43 15.16 -1.15
CA ASN A 345 56.12 16.44 -1.26
C ASN A 345 56.85 16.80 0.04
N CYS A 346 56.22 16.62 1.21
CA CYS A 346 56.88 16.81 2.50
C CYS A 346 58.07 15.87 2.67
N THR A 347 57.94 14.59 2.32
CA THR A 347 59.05 13.63 2.36
C THR A 347 60.20 14.08 1.45
N ARG A 348 59.90 14.50 0.21
CA ARG A 348 60.93 15.05 -0.68
C ARG A 348 61.63 16.28 -0.09
N THR A 349 60.89 17.18 0.55
CA THR A 349 61.51 18.34 1.22
C THR A 349 62.38 17.92 2.41
N ILE A 350 61.95 16.93 3.18
CA ILE A 350 62.75 16.37 4.27
C ILE A 350 64.04 15.77 3.70
N ASP A 351 63.95 14.97 2.64
CA ASP A 351 65.12 14.37 1.98
C ASP A 351 66.10 15.44 1.47
N THR A 352 65.60 16.54 0.89
CA THR A 352 66.48 17.65 0.48
C THR A 352 67.13 18.38 1.66
N LEU A 353 66.44 18.48 2.80
CA LEU A 353 66.99 19.08 4.00
C LEU A 353 67.97 18.15 4.71
N THR A 354 67.72 16.84 4.71
CA THR A 354 68.65 15.86 5.29
C THR A 354 69.93 15.78 4.47
N THR A 355 69.86 15.76 3.13
CA THR A 355 71.07 15.84 2.30
C THR A 355 71.84 17.12 2.57
N ARG A 356 71.14 18.27 2.65
CA ARG A 356 71.81 19.55 2.96
C ARG A 356 72.45 19.56 4.34
N ASN A 357 71.82 18.92 5.33
CA ASN A 357 72.38 18.83 6.68
C ASN A 357 73.62 17.91 6.70
N ILE A 358 73.60 16.80 5.97
CA ILE A 358 74.77 15.91 5.78
C ILE A 358 75.93 16.69 5.14
N ASP A 359 75.66 17.50 4.11
CA ASP A 359 76.69 18.34 3.48
C ASP A 359 77.28 19.37 4.47
N LEU A 360 76.44 19.99 5.30
CA LEU A 360 76.92 20.93 6.33
C LEU A 360 77.71 20.22 7.44
N GLU A 361 77.34 18.98 7.80
CA GLU A 361 78.10 18.16 8.74
C GLU A 361 79.45 17.70 8.16
N THR A 362 79.55 17.48 6.84
CA THR A 362 80.84 17.25 6.17
C THR A 362 81.69 18.52 6.19
N ASP A 363 81.12 19.67 5.83
CA ASP A 363 81.83 20.95 5.85
C ASP A 363 82.35 21.27 7.27
N LEU A 364 81.54 21.02 8.31
CA LEU A 364 81.93 21.21 9.70
C LEU A 364 83.08 20.26 10.10
N ARG A 365 83.04 19.01 9.67
CA ARG A 365 84.11 18.03 9.92
C ARG A 365 85.41 18.47 9.26
N ASP A 366 85.35 18.91 8.01
CA ASP A 366 86.51 19.37 7.25
C ASP A 366 87.14 20.61 7.91
N VAL A 367 86.34 21.61 8.27
CA VAL A 367 86.81 22.80 9.01
C VAL A 367 87.39 22.43 10.38
N THR A 368 86.78 21.47 11.09
CA THR A 368 87.31 20.98 12.37
C THR A 368 88.66 20.30 12.18
N GLN A 369 88.80 19.49 11.13
CA GLN A 369 90.07 18.85 10.78
C GLN A 369 91.13 19.90 10.43
N GLU A 370 90.80 20.89 9.60
CA GLU A 370 91.69 22.03 9.32
C GLU A 370 92.09 22.78 10.59
N PHE A 371 91.15 23.03 11.51
CA PHE A 371 91.44 23.67 12.79
C PHE A 371 92.37 22.81 13.66
N THR A 372 92.21 21.49 13.68
CA THR A 372 93.14 20.60 14.41
C THR A 372 94.54 20.64 13.82
N VAL A 373 94.68 20.62 12.49
CA VAL A 373 95.98 20.74 11.80
C VAL A 373 96.61 22.09 12.12
N LEU A 374 95.84 23.17 12.02
CA LEU A 374 96.31 24.51 12.35
C LEU A 374 96.74 24.62 13.81
N LYS A 375 95.98 24.05 14.74
CA LYS A 375 96.34 23.97 16.16
C LYS A 375 97.65 23.20 16.35
N THR A 376 97.84 22.07 15.67
CA THR A 376 99.11 21.33 15.74
C THR A 376 100.28 22.15 15.22
N ASN A 377 100.10 22.87 14.11
CA ASN A 377 101.12 23.77 13.56
C ASN A 377 101.44 24.93 14.52
N TYR A 378 100.45 25.52 15.19
CA TYR A 378 100.71 26.53 16.22
C TYR A 378 101.47 25.95 17.41
N THR A 379 101.14 24.73 17.85
CA THR A 379 101.88 24.09 18.96
C THR A 379 103.32 23.72 18.59
N THR A 380 103.60 23.35 17.34
CA THR A 380 104.98 23.08 16.90
C THR A 380 105.80 24.37 16.79
N VAL A 381 105.20 25.46 16.28
CA VAL A 381 105.84 26.77 16.27
C VAL A 381 106.10 27.28 17.68
N LEU A 382 105.15 27.10 18.61
CA LEU A 382 105.34 27.44 20.03
C LEU A 382 106.50 26.65 20.66
N LYS A 383 106.57 25.34 20.41
CA LYS A 383 107.71 24.52 20.86
C LYS A 383 109.04 25.00 20.27
N GLY A 384 109.08 25.29 18.97
CA GLY A 384 110.29 25.84 18.34
C GLY A 384 110.70 27.19 18.92
N TYR A 385 109.73 28.04 19.31
CA TYR A 385 110.00 29.28 20.03
C TYR A 385 110.52 29.05 21.46
N GLU A 386 109.97 28.07 22.18
CA GLU A 386 110.47 27.64 23.50
C GLU A 386 111.90 27.07 23.42
N ASP A 387 112.21 26.29 22.38
CA ASP A 387 113.55 25.74 22.14
C ASP A 387 114.55 26.86 21.83
N GLU A 388 114.17 27.86 21.03
CA GLU A 388 115.02 29.03 20.73
C GLU A 388 115.22 29.91 21.98
N LEU A 389 114.19 30.05 22.83
CA LEU A 389 114.32 30.71 24.13
C LEU A 389 115.27 29.94 25.04
N ALA A 390 115.17 28.61 25.11
CA ALA A 390 116.10 27.79 25.86
C ALA A 390 117.54 27.92 25.32
N HIS A 391 117.71 28.04 24.00
CA HIS A 391 119.01 28.32 23.39
C HIS A 391 119.52 29.73 23.72
N CYS A 392 118.65 30.75 23.70
CA CYS A 392 118.99 32.11 24.15
C CYS A 392 119.38 32.14 25.63
N ASP A 393 118.72 31.35 26.47
CA ASP A 393 119.05 31.19 27.89
C ASP A 393 120.39 30.47 28.06
N GLU A 394 120.66 29.43 27.26
CA GLU A 394 121.94 28.72 27.25
C GLU A 394 123.08 29.66 26.84
N ILE A 395 122.95 30.40 25.74
CA ILE A 395 123.89 31.46 25.33
C ILE A 395 124.02 32.52 26.43
N SER A 396 122.92 32.92 27.07
CA SER A 396 122.96 33.87 28.17
C SER A 396 123.76 33.33 29.36
N THR A 397 123.66 32.04 29.68
CA THR A 397 124.48 31.40 30.71
C THR A 397 125.95 31.27 30.28
N GLU A 398 126.23 31.02 29.00
CA GLU A 398 127.60 31.02 28.46
C GLU A 398 128.22 32.41 28.49
N LEU A 399 127.45 33.45 28.13
CA LEU A 399 127.83 34.85 28.27
C LEU A 399 128.02 35.22 29.74
N LEU A 400 127.25 34.64 30.66
CA LEU A 400 127.44 34.84 32.10
C LEU A 400 128.75 34.21 32.58
N LYS A 401 129.11 33.01 32.09
CA LYS A 401 130.43 32.39 32.34
C LYS A 401 131.56 33.24 31.74
N LEU A 402 131.39 33.76 30.53
CA LEU A 402 132.35 34.67 29.86
C LEU A 402 132.43 36.05 30.55
N ALA A 403 131.34 36.54 31.10
CA ALA A 403 131.30 37.75 31.90
C ALA A 403 131.95 37.53 33.27
N GLN A 404 131.83 36.35 33.87
CA GLN A 404 132.56 35.97 35.08
C GLN A 404 134.06 35.87 34.81
N THR A 405 134.50 35.25 33.71
CA THR A 405 135.93 35.25 33.34
C THR A 405 136.44 36.65 32.98
N LYS A 406 135.61 37.48 32.34
CA LYS A 406 135.90 38.91 32.15
C LYS A 406 135.93 39.68 33.47
N ALA A 407 135.08 39.36 34.44
CA ALA A 407 135.06 39.98 35.77
C ALA A 407 136.27 39.56 36.61
N GLU A 408 136.77 38.34 36.46
CA GLU A 408 138.08 37.88 36.97
C GLU A 408 139.22 38.73 36.36
N LEU A 409 139.19 38.96 35.05
CA LEU A 409 140.17 39.84 34.36
C LEU A 409 140.03 41.32 34.77
N ILE A 410 138.81 41.80 35.03
CA ILE A 410 138.55 43.16 35.51
C ILE A 410 139.00 43.31 36.98
N ARG A 411 138.90 42.27 37.82
CA ARG A 411 139.50 42.28 39.17
C ARG A 411 141.02 42.44 39.14
N SER A 412 141.71 41.90 38.13
CA SER A 412 143.15 42.16 37.95
C SER A 412 143.49 43.54 37.38
N ILE A 413 142.53 44.25 36.76
CA ILE A 413 142.73 45.59 36.17
C ILE A 413 142.30 46.71 37.15
N THR A 414 141.53 46.41 38.20
CA THR A 414 140.90 47.39 39.12
C THR A 414 141.66 47.59 40.44
N VAL A 415 143.00 47.57 40.43
CA VAL A 415 143.85 48.04 41.55
C VAL A 415 144.74 49.23 41.16
N LEU A 416 144.65 49.75 39.92
CA LEU A 416 145.55 50.81 39.43
C LEU A 416 144.95 52.02 38.71
N SER A 417 143.67 52.39 38.88
CA SER A 417 143.37 53.82 38.74
C SER A 417 142.05 54.28 39.33
N GLN A 418 142.22 55.29 40.16
CA GLN A 418 141.26 56.21 40.75
C GLN A 418 140.73 57.23 39.73
N LYS A 419 139.49 57.67 39.98
CA LYS A 419 138.91 59.03 39.89
C LYS A 419 137.81 59.28 38.85
N ILE A 420 136.65 59.68 39.41
CA ILE A 420 135.80 60.85 39.06
C ILE A 420 135.04 60.70 37.73
N ASP A 421 133.72 60.86 37.59
CA ASP A 421 132.58 61.24 38.43
C ASP A 421 131.34 60.70 37.67
N ALA A 422 130.38 60.05 38.31
CA ALA A 422 129.15 60.67 38.84
C ALA A 422 128.30 61.46 37.80
N SER A 423 127.41 60.74 37.11
CA SER A 423 126.02 61.19 36.95
C SER A 423 125.10 59.98 36.71
N ASN A 424 124.50 59.53 37.80
CA ASN A 424 123.30 58.71 37.93
C ASN A 424 122.07 59.67 37.94
N PRO A 425 120.81 59.23 38.14
CA PRO A 425 120.12 57.97 37.84
C PRO A 425 118.76 58.26 37.12
N ASP A 426 118.26 57.42 36.20
CA ASP A 426 117.35 56.28 36.44
C ASP A 426 115.85 56.61 36.35
N ALA A 427 115.11 55.55 36.03
CA ALA A 427 113.70 55.30 36.28
C ALA A 427 112.62 55.80 35.29
N ASP A 428 112.18 54.82 34.48
CA ASP A 428 110.81 54.30 34.47
C ASP A 428 109.80 54.68 33.37
N LEU A 429 109.67 53.73 32.44
CA LEU A 429 108.50 52.86 32.21
C LEU A 429 107.10 53.46 31.94
N LYS A 430 106.60 53.07 30.76
CA LYS A 430 105.20 52.71 30.39
C LYS A 430 104.14 53.83 30.37
N HIS A 431 103.61 54.15 29.18
CA HIS A 431 102.50 53.46 28.50
C HIS A 431 101.74 54.40 27.52
N ALA A 432 101.38 53.86 26.35
CA ALA A 432 100.16 54.02 25.52
C ALA A 432 99.31 55.33 25.65
N ARG A 433 98.68 55.93 24.62
CA ARG A 433 98.20 55.48 23.30
C ARG A 433 97.53 56.67 22.58
N ASN A 434 97.46 56.58 21.24
CA ASN A 434 96.44 57.14 20.30
C ASN A 434 96.29 58.66 20.14
N VAL A 435 96.42 59.16 18.90
CA VAL A 435 95.33 59.83 18.14
C VAL A 435 95.65 59.77 16.64
N VAL A 436 94.71 59.17 15.90
CA VAL A 436 94.60 59.19 14.43
C VAL A 436 93.90 60.48 14.00
N GLY A 437 94.43 61.16 13.00
CA GLY A 437 93.73 62.20 12.27
C GLY A 437 94.31 62.39 10.88
N LYS A 438 93.47 62.27 9.83
CA LYS A 438 93.24 63.26 8.75
C LYS A 438 92.51 62.70 7.50
N ARG A 439 91.51 63.49 7.04
CA ARG A 439 90.99 63.75 5.65
C ARG A 439 89.92 62.81 5.02
N PRO A 440 89.15 63.26 3.98
CA PRO A 440 88.18 64.39 3.90
C PRO A 440 86.84 63.98 3.18
N PRO A 441 85.85 64.88 2.94
CA PRO A 441 84.51 64.51 2.40
C PRO A 441 84.20 65.05 0.98
N THR A 442 83.56 64.26 0.09
CA THR A 442 82.71 64.78 -1.01
C THR A 442 81.79 63.70 -1.67
N ARG A 443 80.46 63.79 -1.46
CA ARG A 443 79.34 63.49 -2.40
C ARG A 443 78.02 63.26 -1.63
N VAL A 444 77.24 64.33 -1.39
CA VAL A 444 75.86 64.24 -0.87
C VAL A 444 74.99 65.30 -1.55
N LYS A 445 74.43 65.03 -2.74
CA LYS A 445 73.31 65.81 -3.31
C LYS A 445 72.28 64.98 -4.12
N THR A 446 72.44 63.66 -4.29
CA THR A 446 71.44 62.79 -4.95
C THR A 446 70.53 62.01 -4.00
N CYS A 447 70.79 62.02 -2.68
CA CYS A 447 70.01 61.22 -1.72
C CYS A 447 68.67 61.87 -1.31
N ALA A 448 68.60 63.21 -1.21
CA ALA A 448 67.44 63.90 -0.64
C ALA A 448 66.17 63.86 -1.53
N THR A 449 66.33 63.86 -2.86
CA THR A 449 65.20 63.81 -3.80
C THR A 449 64.61 62.40 -3.93
N ILE A 450 65.47 61.39 -3.79
CA ILE A 450 65.10 59.98 -3.81
C ILE A 450 64.36 59.62 -2.51
N GLU A 451 64.84 60.08 -1.35
CA GLU A 451 64.15 59.90 -0.07
C GLU A 451 62.74 60.49 -0.04
N LYS A 452 62.51 61.68 -0.62
CA LYS A 452 61.17 62.28 -0.68
C LYS A 452 60.20 61.49 -1.55
N ARG A 453 60.66 60.94 -2.69
CA ARG A 453 59.83 60.08 -3.56
C ARG A 453 59.51 58.75 -2.89
N TYR A 454 60.48 58.11 -2.25
CA TYR A 454 60.24 56.87 -1.50
C TYR A 454 59.27 57.08 -0.33
N LYS A 455 59.37 58.20 0.39
CA LYS A 455 58.42 58.53 1.46
C LYS A 455 56.99 58.74 0.95
N ALA A 456 56.83 59.51 -0.13
CA ALA A 456 55.51 59.72 -0.74
C ALA A 456 54.89 58.42 -1.29
N GLU A 457 55.70 57.52 -1.85
CA GLU A 457 55.22 56.22 -2.34
C GLU A 457 54.88 55.25 -1.19
N LEU A 458 55.64 55.28 -0.09
CA LEU A 458 55.32 54.55 1.13
C LEU A 458 54.01 55.03 1.77
N GLU A 459 53.74 56.33 1.75
CA GLU A 459 52.48 56.90 2.24
C GLU A 459 51.29 56.48 1.37
N ARG A 460 51.43 56.48 0.04
CA ARG A 460 50.40 55.97 -0.87
C ARG A 460 50.10 54.49 -0.63
N GLN A 461 51.15 53.67 -0.52
CA GLN A 461 51.00 52.23 -0.26
C GLN A 461 50.31 51.97 1.08
N ARG A 462 50.69 52.72 2.13
CA ARG A 462 50.00 52.66 3.43
C ARG A 462 48.53 53.01 3.32
N GLN A 463 48.18 54.04 2.55
CA GLN A 463 46.80 54.47 2.41
C GLN A 463 45.96 53.45 1.64
N THR A 464 46.48 52.85 0.57
CA THR A 464 45.82 51.73 -0.12
C THR A 464 45.69 50.49 0.75
N CYS A 465 46.67 50.20 1.62
CA CYS A 465 46.55 49.11 2.59
C CYS A 465 45.43 49.38 3.60
N GLN A 466 45.34 50.60 4.14
CA GLN A 466 44.28 50.99 5.08
C GLN A 466 42.88 50.97 4.45
N ASP A 467 42.76 51.42 3.20
CA ASP A 467 41.48 51.39 2.49
C ASP A 467 41.07 49.94 2.17
N ASN A 468 42.02 49.08 1.81
CA ASN A 468 41.78 47.65 1.63
C ASN A 468 41.37 46.96 2.94
N GLU A 469 42.04 47.28 4.06
CA GLU A 469 41.69 46.77 5.40
C GLU A 469 40.24 47.13 5.76
N ARG A 470 39.81 48.38 5.54
CA ARG A 470 38.41 48.80 5.78
C ARG A 470 37.40 48.07 4.91
N VAL A 471 37.72 47.85 3.64
CA VAL A 471 36.85 47.10 2.72
C VAL A 471 36.75 45.63 3.16
N TYR A 472 37.85 45.03 3.60
CA TYR A 472 37.83 43.66 4.13
C TYR A 472 37.08 43.58 5.46
N GLU A 473 37.25 44.53 6.36
CA GLU A 473 36.48 44.62 7.61
C GLU A 473 34.97 44.75 7.34
N ALA A 474 34.57 45.62 6.40
CA ALA A 474 33.17 45.76 6.00
C ALA A 474 32.62 44.47 5.37
N LYS A 475 33.42 43.76 4.56
CA LYS A 475 33.02 42.49 3.97
C LYS A 475 32.90 41.38 5.01
N ILE A 476 33.80 41.32 5.99
CA ILE A 476 33.72 40.40 7.14
C ILE A 476 32.50 40.72 8.00
N ALA A 477 32.18 42.01 8.22
CA ALA A 477 31.00 42.43 8.96
C ALA A 477 29.69 42.04 8.24
N ASN A 478 29.62 42.18 6.92
CA ASN A 478 28.46 41.74 6.15
C ASN A 478 28.32 40.21 6.15
N LEU A 479 29.41 39.48 5.93
CA LEU A 479 29.40 38.00 5.98
C LEU A 479 29.03 37.47 7.36
N THR A 480 29.47 38.11 8.44
CA THR A 480 29.08 37.73 9.80
C THR A 480 27.61 38.03 10.09
N LYS A 481 27.06 39.12 9.54
CA LYS A 481 25.63 39.41 9.61
C LYS A 481 24.80 38.37 8.86
N GLU A 482 25.15 38.05 7.62
CA GLU A 482 24.46 37.01 6.82
C GLU A 482 24.56 35.63 7.49
N LEU A 483 25.71 35.29 8.07
CA LEU A 483 25.89 34.04 8.83
C LEU A 483 24.97 33.99 10.05
N ASN A 484 24.79 35.11 10.76
CA ASN A 484 23.91 35.17 11.92
C ASN A 484 22.43 35.08 11.53
N GLU A 485 22.01 35.76 10.45
CA GLU A 485 20.65 35.66 9.92
C GLU A 485 20.32 34.21 9.46
N ALA A 486 21.27 33.55 8.78
CA ALA A 486 21.13 32.14 8.40
C ALA A 486 21.05 31.21 9.63
N ARG A 487 21.82 31.49 10.68
CA ARG A 487 21.77 30.74 11.94
C ARG A 487 20.43 30.92 12.67
N ASP A 488 19.89 32.13 12.70
CA ASP A 488 18.61 32.38 13.35
C ASP A 488 17.44 31.79 12.55
N LEU A 489 17.51 31.82 11.21
CA LEU A 489 16.57 31.08 10.36
C LEU A 489 16.65 29.57 10.63
N ALA A 490 17.86 29.01 10.71
CA ALA A 490 18.06 27.60 11.02
C ALA A 490 17.48 27.24 12.41
N ARG A 491 17.75 28.04 13.44
CA ARG A 491 17.17 27.86 14.78
C ARG A 491 15.64 27.88 14.77
N SER A 492 15.03 28.80 14.01
CA SER A 492 13.57 28.85 13.85
C SER A 492 13.04 27.57 13.19
N LYS A 493 13.70 27.08 12.13
CA LYS A 493 13.32 25.81 11.50
C LYS A 493 13.48 24.62 12.45
N TYR A 494 14.56 24.56 13.22
CA TYR A 494 14.74 23.51 14.23
C TYR A 494 13.69 23.56 15.34
N ALA A 495 13.26 24.75 15.77
CA ALA A 495 12.20 24.90 16.76
C ALA A 495 10.85 24.36 16.24
N ILE A 496 10.50 24.66 14.98
CA ILE A 496 9.28 24.14 14.33
C ILE A 496 9.37 22.61 14.18
N ILE A 497 10.53 22.09 13.76
CA ILE A 497 10.74 20.63 13.66
C ILE A 497 10.59 19.96 15.03
N ALA A 498 11.12 20.56 16.09
CA ALA A 498 10.98 20.04 17.44
C ALA A 498 9.50 20.04 17.92
N GLU A 499 8.73 21.09 17.59
CA GLU A 499 7.30 21.16 17.89
C GLU A 499 6.51 20.10 17.12
N LEU A 500 6.79 19.94 15.82
CA LEU A 500 6.17 18.90 14.99
C LEU A 500 6.52 17.50 15.50
N ASN A 501 7.76 17.24 15.87
CA ASN A 501 8.19 15.97 16.45
C ASN A 501 7.50 15.68 17.79
N ALA A 502 7.37 16.69 18.67
CA ALA A 502 6.61 16.55 19.90
C ALA A 502 5.14 16.21 19.64
N ARG A 503 4.52 16.83 18.62
CA ARG A 503 3.14 16.53 18.24
C ARG A 503 2.98 15.13 17.65
N VAL A 504 3.91 14.69 16.80
CA VAL A 504 3.94 13.32 16.28
C VAL A 504 4.04 12.31 17.43
N LEU A 505 4.87 12.56 18.44
CA LEU A 505 4.96 11.71 19.63
C LEU A 505 3.61 11.62 20.36
N THR A 506 2.95 12.75 20.65
CA THR A 506 1.64 12.73 21.32
C THR A 506 0.56 11.99 20.52
N LEU A 507 0.56 12.14 19.19
CA LEU A 507 -0.38 11.43 18.32
C LEU A 507 -0.07 9.93 18.26
N THR A 508 1.21 9.56 18.28
CA THR A 508 1.65 8.17 18.33
C THR A 508 1.24 7.52 19.65
N ASP A 509 1.38 8.22 20.78
CA ASP A 509 0.93 7.73 22.08
C ASP A 509 -0.60 7.55 22.12
N MET A 510 -1.35 8.49 21.56
CA MET A 510 -2.81 8.37 21.43
C MET A 510 -3.20 7.18 20.55
N LYS A 511 -2.52 6.99 19.41
CA LYS A 511 -2.73 5.83 18.53
C LYS A 511 -2.48 4.53 19.29
N ASN A 512 -1.36 4.41 19.99
CA ASN A 512 -1.00 3.21 20.75
C ASN A 512 -2.00 2.93 21.89
N SER A 513 -2.50 3.98 22.55
CA SER A 513 -3.55 3.86 23.57
C SER A 513 -4.86 3.33 22.98
N LEU A 514 -5.28 3.84 21.82
CA LEU A 514 -6.47 3.37 21.11
C LEU A 514 -6.30 1.93 20.60
N GLU A 515 -5.13 1.57 20.09
CA GLU A 515 -4.82 0.19 19.71
C GLU A 515 -4.87 -0.77 20.91
N CYS A 516 -4.31 -0.36 22.06
CA CYS A 516 -4.39 -1.12 23.30
C CYS A 516 -5.84 -1.31 23.76
N GLN A 517 -6.66 -0.26 23.67
CA GLN A 517 -8.10 -0.35 23.98
C GLN A 517 -8.82 -1.29 23.00
N ASN A 518 -8.53 -1.20 21.70
CA ASN A 518 -9.13 -2.06 20.68
C ASN A 518 -8.76 -3.53 20.91
N ASN A 519 -7.48 -3.82 21.18
CA ASN A 519 -7.01 -5.16 21.51
C ASN A 519 -7.71 -5.68 22.78
N ARG A 520 -7.82 -4.86 23.82
CA ARG A 520 -8.55 -5.22 25.05
C ARG A 520 -10.02 -5.53 24.77
N LEU A 521 -10.68 -4.76 23.91
CA LEU A 521 -12.07 -5.01 23.52
C LEU A 521 -12.21 -6.29 22.70
N GLN A 522 -11.29 -6.56 21.78
CA GLN A 522 -11.27 -7.82 21.03
C GLN A 522 -11.11 -9.03 21.96
N HIS A 523 -10.23 -8.95 22.97
CA HIS A 523 -10.10 -10.02 23.97
C HIS A 523 -11.38 -10.20 24.79
N LYS A 524 -12.05 -9.11 25.20
CA LYS A 524 -13.36 -9.20 25.88
C LYS A 524 -14.42 -9.86 24.98
N LEU A 525 -14.46 -9.51 23.70
CA LEU A 525 -15.41 -10.09 22.75
C LEU A 525 -15.13 -11.58 22.51
N LYS A 526 -13.86 -11.98 22.43
CA LYS A 526 -13.46 -13.40 22.34
C LYS A 526 -13.90 -14.18 23.57
N ALA A 527 -13.61 -13.68 24.78
CA ALA A 527 -14.00 -14.32 26.03
C ALA A 527 -15.54 -14.50 26.12
N ILE A 528 -16.30 -13.45 25.80
CA ILE A 528 -17.77 -13.52 25.80
C ILE A 528 -18.28 -14.52 24.76
N ASN A 529 -17.68 -14.57 23.57
CA ASN A 529 -18.06 -15.55 22.54
C ASN A 529 -17.70 -16.99 22.92
N GLU A 530 -16.58 -17.20 23.60
CA GLU A 530 -16.20 -18.51 24.16
C GLU A 530 -17.20 -18.94 25.23
N ASP A 531 -17.61 -18.03 26.13
CA ASP A 531 -18.64 -18.31 27.12
C ASP A 531 -20.01 -18.63 26.48
N PHE A 532 -20.36 -17.98 25.37
CA PHE A 532 -21.58 -18.31 24.61
C PHE A 532 -21.49 -19.67 23.94
N ARG A 533 -20.34 -20.00 23.34
CA ARG A 533 -20.13 -21.33 22.73
C ARG A 533 -20.15 -22.44 23.76
N ALA A 534 -19.47 -22.26 24.89
CA ALA A 534 -19.48 -23.24 25.98
C ALA A 534 -20.89 -23.49 26.52
N ARG A 535 -21.69 -22.43 26.70
CA ARG A 535 -23.10 -22.55 27.11
C ARG A 535 -23.95 -23.27 26.06
N LEU A 536 -23.81 -22.94 24.79
CA LEU A 536 -24.52 -23.62 23.70
C LEU A 536 -24.17 -25.11 23.60
N ILE A 537 -22.88 -25.45 23.75
CA ILE A 537 -22.43 -26.85 23.75
C ILE A 537 -23.07 -27.61 24.91
N LYS A 538 -23.05 -27.04 26.12
CA LYS A 538 -23.71 -27.64 27.29
C LYS A 538 -25.22 -27.82 27.05
N PHE A 539 -25.89 -26.84 26.44
CA PHE A 539 -27.31 -26.97 26.12
C PHE A 539 -27.61 -28.10 25.12
N VAL A 540 -26.73 -28.31 24.14
CA VAL A 540 -26.83 -29.40 23.16
C VAL A 540 -26.55 -30.76 23.81
N GLU A 541 -25.55 -30.84 24.69
CA GLU A 541 -25.23 -32.04 25.47
C GLU A 541 -26.35 -32.42 26.42
N ASP A 542 -26.94 -31.45 27.12
CA ASP A 542 -28.07 -31.69 28.02
C ASP A 542 -29.33 -32.09 27.24
N ALA A 543 -29.55 -31.52 26.05
CA ALA A 543 -30.63 -31.94 25.14
C ALA A 543 -30.42 -33.35 24.58
N SER A 544 -29.18 -33.74 24.24
CA SER A 544 -28.88 -35.08 23.76
C SER A 544 -29.00 -36.13 24.87
N LEU A 545 -28.51 -35.85 26.08
CA LEU A 545 -28.68 -36.70 27.25
C LEU A 545 -30.15 -36.89 27.63
N PHE A 546 -31.00 -35.89 27.40
CA PHE A 546 -32.44 -36.00 27.61
C PHE A 546 -33.12 -36.89 26.56
N VAL A 547 -32.68 -36.82 25.29
CA VAL A 547 -33.19 -37.67 24.20
C VAL A 547 -32.75 -39.13 24.39
N ASP A 548 -31.50 -39.37 24.80
CA ASP A 548 -30.95 -40.71 25.02
C ASP A 548 -31.57 -41.45 26.21
N ARG A 549 -32.14 -40.72 27.19
CA ARG A 549 -32.81 -41.30 28.37
C ARG A 549 -34.26 -41.72 28.14
N GLN A 550 -34.83 -41.53 26.94
CA GLN A 550 -36.24 -41.81 26.68
C GLN A 550 -36.51 -43.23 26.14
N ASN A 551 -37.57 -43.86 26.67
CA ASN A 551 -38.22 -45.02 26.05
C ASN A 551 -39.40 -44.55 25.17
N PRO A 552 -39.62 -45.12 23.97
CA PRO A 552 -40.49 -44.56 22.92
C PRO A 552 -42.01 -44.67 23.16
N LYS A 553 -42.49 -44.82 24.40
CA LYS A 553 -43.92 -45.05 24.71
C LYS A 553 -44.62 -43.99 25.57
N GLU A 554 -43.96 -42.91 25.98
CA GLU A 554 -44.59 -41.83 26.78
C GLU A 554 -44.23 -40.45 26.21
N THR A 555 -44.94 -40.02 25.16
CA THR A 555 -44.64 -38.76 24.45
C THR A 555 -45.12 -37.50 25.17
N ASP A 556 -46.19 -37.58 25.97
CA ASP A 556 -46.78 -36.41 26.64
C ASP A 556 -46.04 -35.99 27.92
N ASP A 557 -45.44 -36.95 28.64
CA ASP A 557 -44.62 -36.69 29.83
C ASP A 557 -43.24 -36.11 29.47
N CYS A 558 -42.74 -36.44 28.28
CA CYS A 558 -41.50 -35.88 27.74
C CYS A 558 -41.62 -34.40 27.39
N ARG A 559 -42.77 -33.97 26.85
CA ARG A 559 -43.03 -32.57 26.54
C ARG A 559 -43.10 -31.70 27.81
N ARG A 560 -43.79 -32.19 28.84
CA ARG A 560 -43.93 -31.49 30.13
C ARG A 560 -42.62 -31.36 30.92
N LYS A 561 -41.68 -32.30 30.75
CA LYS A 561 -40.35 -32.26 31.40
C LYS A 561 -39.34 -31.41 30.62
N MET A 562 -39.48 -31.30 29.29
CA MET A 562 -38.62 -30.46 28.44
C MET A 562 -38.99 -28.97 28.50
N GLU A 563 -40.28 -28.65 28.66
CA GLU A 563 -40.79 -27.27 28.71
C GLU A 563 -40.11 -26.37 29.77
N PRO A 564 -39.91 -26.78 31.04
CA PRO A 564 -39.21 -25.96 32.02
C PRO A 564 -37.73 -25.74 31.67
N TYR A 565 -37.05 -26.73 31.08
CA TYR A 565 -35.65 -26.63 30.69
C TYR A 565 -35.44 -25.68 29.51
N VAL A 566 -36.30 -25.78 28.48
CA VAL A 566 -36.29 -24.84 27.35
C VAL A 566 -36.66 -23.43 27.82
N ASN A 567 -37.57 -23.30 28.77
CA ASN A 567 -37.92 -21.99 29.35
C ASN A 567 -36.77 -21.40 30.19
N GLU A 568 -36.01 -22.22 30.92
CA GLU A 568 -34.82 -21.80 31.65
C GLU A 568 -33.71 -21.35 30.67
N MET A 569 -33.46 -22.13 29.61
CA MET A 569 -32.56 -21.75 28.51
C MET A 569 -32.96 -20.43 27.86
N LEU A 570 -34.25 -20.25 27.54
CA LEU A 570 -34.77 -19.01 26.94
C LEU A 570 -34.66 -17.84 27.91
N SER A 571 -34.80 -18.07 29.22
CA SER A 571 -34.63 -17.05 30.26
C SER A 571 -33.17 -16.60 30.37
N GLU A 572 -32.23 -17.54 30.41
CA GLU A 572 -30.79 -17.25 30.43
C GLU A 572 -30.34 -16.54 29.14
N LEU A 573 -30.85 -16.96 27.98
CA LEU A 573 -30.58 -16.32 26.71
C LEU A 573 -31.11 -14.88 26.69
N LYS A 574 -32.34 -14.66 27.17
CA LYS A 574 -32.91 -13.31 27.33
C LYS A 574 -32.09 -12.45 28.29
N HIS A 575 -31.61 -13.00 29.40
CA HIS A 575 -30.77 -12.27 30.34
C HIS A 575 -29.41 -11.88 29.71
N ALA A 576 -28.77 -12.80 28.99
CA ALA A 576 -27.51 -12.52 28.30
C ALA A 576 -27.67 -11.48 27.18
N TYR A 577 -28.77 -11.52 26.43
CA TYR A 577 -29.08 -10.47 25.45
C TYR A 577 -29.31 -9.11 26.10
N ARG A 578 -30.00 -9.05 27.25
CA ARG A 578 -30.17 -7.79 28.01
C ARG A 578 -28.84 -7.22 28.49
N VAL A 579 -27.94 -8.04 29.02
CA VAL A 579 -26.61 -7.59 29.46
C VAL A 579 -25.79 -7.07 28.26
N ARG A 580 -25.88 -7.74 27.11
CA ARG A 580 -25.23 -7.26 25.87
C ARG A 580 -25.82 -5.93 25.39
N GLU A 581 -27.14 -5.79 25.44
CA GLU A 581 -27.84 -4.56 25.09
C GLU A 581 -27.45 -3.39 26.01
N GLU A 582 -27.35 -3.65 27.32
CA GLU A 582 -26.85 -2.68 28.30
C GLU A 582 -25.41 -2.23 28.01
N GLN A 583 -24.53 -3.17 27.65
CA GLN A 583 -23.14 -2.85 27.25
C GLN A 583 -23.06 -2.05 25.95
N LEU A 584 -23.88 -2.39 24.95
CA LEU A 584 -23.94 -1.62 23.70
C LEU A 584 -24.51 -0.22 23.95
N SER A 585 -25.50 -0.11 24.85
CA SER A 585 -26.07 1.17 25.25
C SER A 585 -25.06 2.05 25.97
N SER A 586 -24.21 1.51 26.85
CA SER A 586 -23.17 2.28 27.55
C SER A 586 -22.10 2.77 26.59
N VAL A 587 -21.65 1.93 25.65
CA VAL A 587 -20.69 2.32 24.61
C VAL A 587 -21.28 3.40 23.70
N ALA A 588 -22.54 3.29 23.31
CA ALA A 588 -23.20 4.34 22.52
C ALA A 588 -23.29 5.67 23.29
N ARG A 589 -23.51 5.64 24.61
CA ARG A 589 -23.46 6.83 25.47
C ARG A 589 -22.06 7.43 25.52
N ASP A 590 -21.02 6.61 25.67
CA ASP A 590 -19.62 7.06 25.71
C ASP A 590 -19.16 7.66 24.37
N CYS A 591 -19.58 7.07 23.24
CA CYS A 591 -19.32 7.67 21.92
C CYS A 591 -20.01 9.03 21.78
N ARG A 592 -21.25 9.18 22.27
CA ARG A 592 -21.96 10.47 22.26
C ARG A 592 -21.33 11.50 23.18
N THR A 593 -20.80 11.13 24.34
CA THR A 593 -20.08 12.07 25.22
C THR A 593 -18.76 12.50 24.58
N HIS A 594 -18.05 11.59 23.93
CA HIS A 594 -16.83 11.90 23.19
C HIS A 594 -17.10 12.84 22.00
N MET A 595 -18.15 12.57 21.22
CA MET A 595 -18.57 13.42 20.11
C MET A 595 -18.90 14.84 20.59
N ARG A 596 -19.66 14.97 21.69
CA ARG A 596 -19.94 16.27 22.32
C ARG A 596 -18.67 17.00 22.77
N ALA A 597 -17.66 16.28 23.26
CA ALA A 597 -16.38 16.87 23.64
C ALA A 597 -15.56 17.36 22.43
N ILE A 598 -15.61 16.64 21.30
CA ILE A 598 -14.97 17.05 20.04
C ILE A 598 -15.65 18.30 19.49
N VAL A 599 -17.00 18.33 19.44
CA VAL A 599 -17.77 19.48 18.98
C VAL A 599 -17.43 20.73 19.80
N ARG A 600 -17.40 20.62 21.13
CA ARG A 600 -16.97 21.74 22.01
C ARG A 600 -15.56 22.24 21.72
N ARG A 601 -14.60 21.34 21.44
CA ARG A 601 -13.22 21.74 21.09
C ARG A 601 -13.17 22.41 19.71
N HIS A 602 -13.98 21.94 18.77
CA HIS A 602 -14.09 22.52 17.43
C HIS A 602 -14.70 23.92 17.49
N GLU A 603 -15.75 24.13 18.29
CA GLU A 603 -16.34 25.45 18.56
C GLU A 603 -15.31 26.43 19.16
N LEU A 604 -14.52 25.99 20.14
CA LEU A 604 -13.44 26.80 20.72
C LEU A 604 -12.34 27.14 19.70
N LEU A 605 -12.00 26.19 18.83
CA LEU A 605 -11.03 26.41 17.74
C LEU A 605 -11.58 27.43 16.72
N ILE A 606 -12.86 27.32 16.35
CA ILE A 606 -13.53 28.29 15.48
C ILE A 606 -13.51 29.69 16.13
N ALA A 607 -13.79 29.80 17.43
CA ALA A 607 -13.74 31.07 18.14
C ALA A 607 -12.33 31.70 18.11
N ALA A 608 -11.28 30.90 18.34
CA ALA A 608 -9.90 31.35 18.23
C ALA A 608 -9.50 31.74 16.80
N TYR A 609 -9.99 31.01 15.80
CA TYR A 609 -9.79 31.34 14.38
C TYR A 609 -10.51 32.63 13.98
N ARG A 610 -11.75 32.86 14.45
CA ARG A 610 -12.48 34.14 14.30
C ARG A 610 -11.66 35.30 14.86
N GLU A 611 -11.14 35.15 16.08
CA GLU A 611 -10.32 36.18 16.72
C GLU A 611 -9.03 36.48 15.95
N LEU A 612 -8.35 35.45 15.45
CA LEU A 612 -7.14 35.61 14.65
C LEU A 612 -7.42 36.29 13.31
N LYS A 613 -8.52 35.92 12.64
CA LYS A 613 -8.94 36.55 11.37
C LYS A 613 -9.27 38.04 11.56
N MET A 614 -9.95 38.40 12.64
CA MET A 614 -10.22 39.80 13.00
C MET A 614 -8.91 40.57 13.24
N ARG A 615 -7.99 40.02 14.05
CA ARG A 615 -6.71 40.67 14.36
C ARG A 615 -5.79 40.84 13.15
N VAL A 616 -5.83 39.94 12.17
CA VAL A 616 -5.06 40.07 10.93
C VAL A 616 -5.71 41.07 9.98
N SER A 617 -7.04 41.08 9.90
CA SER A 617 -7.80 42.07 9.13
C SER A 617 -7.56 43.50 9.64
N ASP A 618 -7.52 43.70 10.96
CA ASP A 618 -7.22 44.99 11.59
C ASP A 618 -5.79 45.48 11.31
N ARG A 619 -4.86 44.57 10.97
CA ARG A 619 -3.46 44.91 10.63
C ARG A 619 -3.25 45.21 9.15
N GLY A 620 -4.29 45.11 8.31
CA GLY A 620 -4.25 45.49 6.89
C GLY A 620 -3.32 44.63 6.03
N ILE A 621 -3.06 43.39 6.43
CA ILE A 621 -2.20 42.46 5.69
C ILE A 621 -3.08 41.64 4.74
N ASP A 622 -2.94 41.89 3.43
CA ASP A 622 -3.69 41.21 2.37
C ASP A 622 -3.12 39.79 2.13
N ILE A 623 -3.57 38.83 2.94
CA ILE A 623 -3.27 37.41 2.82
C ILE A 623 -4.59 36.65 2.78
N ASP A 624 -4.70 35.68 1.87
CA ASP A 624 -5.82 34.74 1.84
C ASP A 624 -5.84 33.92 3.14
N LEU A 625 -6.78 34.27 4.02
CA LEU A 625 -6.92 33.70 5.36
C LEU A 625 -7.67 32.36 5.36
N GLY A 626 -8.06 31.84 4.19
CA GLY A 626 -8.78 30.58 4.05
C GLY A 626 -10.31 30.72 4.11
N PRO A 627 -11.03 29.58 4.19
CA PRO A 627 -12.48 29.53 4.02
C PRO A 627 -13.26 30.36 5.04
N ASP A 628 -14.45 30.83 4.63
CA ASP A 628 -15.31 31.63 5.51
C ASP A 628 -15.77 30.82 6.73
N VAL A 629 -15.96 31.49 7.88
CA VAL A 629 -16.20 30.80 9.14
C VAL A 629 -17.52 30.03 9.14
N ASN A 630 -18.49 30.48 8.35
CA ASN A 630 -19.78 29.82 8.17
C ASN A 630 -19.67 28.48 7.43
N THR A 631 -18.56 28.20 6.72
CA THR A 631 -18.33 26.89 6.06
C THR A 631 -17.65 25.86 6.97
N LEU A 632 -17.19 26.29 8.16
CA LEU A 632 -16.47 25.45 9.13
C LEU A 632 -17.36 24.99 10.29
N GLU A 633 -18.60 25.48 10.37
CA GLU A 633 -19.59 25.06 11.37
C GLU A 633 -20.09 23.64 11.05
N ILE A 634 -19.98 22.72 12.02
CA ILE A 634 -20.47 21.35 11.89
C ILE A 634 -21.97 21.36 12.21
N ASN A 635 -22.81 21.82 11.29
CA ASN A 635 -24.26 21.91 11.52
C ASN A 635 -25.04 20.59 11.28
N ASP A 636 -24.43 19.55 10.70
CA ASP A 636 -25.21 18.38 10.22
C ASP A 636 -24.91 17.03 10.91
N MET A 637 -24.42 17.01 12.14
CA MET A 637 -24.11 15.75 12.86
C MET A 637 -24.93 15.52 14.15
N VAL A 638 -25.79 16.45 14.56
CA VAL A 638 -26.50 16.36 15.85
C VAL A 638 -28.03 16.17 15.72
N ASP A 639 -28.63 16.38 14.55
CA ASP A 639 -30.08 16.25 14.34
C ASP A 639 -30.55 14.80 14.07
N GLY A 640 -30.14 13.90 14.96
CA GLY A 640 -30.69 12.55 15.08
C GLY A 640 -31.69 12.44 16.23
N ASN A 641 -32.61 13.39 16.36
CA ASN A 641 -33.68 13.36 17.36
C ASN A 641 -34.92 12.66 16.78
N TYR A 642 -35.00 11.34 16.93
CA TYR A 642 -36.28 10.63 17.00
C TYR A 642 -36.22 9.63 18.16
N LEU A 643 -37.03 9.94 19.18
CA LEU A 643 -37.51 9.07 20.25
C LEU A 643 -36.46 8.54 21.24
N ILE A 644 -36.34 9.22 22.39
CA ILE A 644 -36.89 8.77 23.70
C ILE A 644 -36.81 9.99 24.62
N HIS A 645 -37.96 10.46 25.10
CA HIS A 645 -38.05 11.36 26.23
C HIS A 645 -37.52 10.62 27.45
N ASP A 646 -36.41 11.08 28.01
CA ASP A 646 -36.14 10.89 29.43
C ASP A 646 -35.85 12.27 30.03
N THR A 647 -36.76 12.64 30.92
CA THR A 647 -36.69 13.74 31.87
C THR A 647 -35.45 13.60 32.74
N ASP A 648 -34.53 14.56 32.68
CA ASP A 648 -33.84 15.09 33.84
C ASP A 648 -33.06 16.36 33.47
N GLY A 649 -33.10 17.32 34.38
CA GLY A 649 -32.88 18.75 34.14
C GLY A 649 -31.50 19.11 33.62
N GLY A 650 -31.50 19.93 32.57
CA GLY A 650 -30.34 20.65 32.06
C GLY A 650 -30.82 21.78 31.16
N ILE A 651 -30.60 23.01 31.60
CA ILE A 651 -31.05 24.27 30.97
C ILE A 651 -30.59 24.33 29.49
N PRO A 652 -31.46 24.69 28.53
CA PRO A 652 -31.05 24.90 27.14
C PRO A 652 -30.22 26.19 27.02
N ILE A 653 -29.02 26.07 26.45
CA ILE A 653 -28.08 27.15 26.21
C ILE A 653 -28.47 27.85 24.90
N ASP A 654 -29.55 28.62 24.93
CA ASP A 654 -29.98 29.45 23.78
C ASP A 654 -30.01 30.95 24.10
N HIS A 655 -29.45 31.38 25.24
CA HIS A 655 -29.57 32.77 25.73
C HIS A 655 -28.27 33.45 26.15
N ILE A 656 -27.11 33.08 25.60
CA ILE A 656 -25.86 33.84 25.81
C ILE A 656 -25.23 34.20 24.47
N ILE A 657 -25.98 34.95 23.66
CA ILE A 657 -25.42 35.81 22.63
C ILE A 657 -26.07 37.17 22.86
N TYR A 658 -25.25 38.23 22.92
CA TYR A 658 -25.59 39.63 23.21
C TYR A 658 -25.64 40.04 24.69
N ALA A 659 -24.50 40.06 25.37
CA ALA A 659 -24.17 41.12 26.35
C ALA A 659 -22.73 40.91 26.85
N ASP A 660 -21.79 41.71 26.34
CA ASP A 660 -20.66 42.31 27.05
C ASP A 660 -19.54 42.63 26.06
N SER A 661 -19.77 43.72 25.31
CA SER A 661 -18.77 44.39 24.47
C SER A 661 -17.85 45.33 25.25
N ASP A 662 -18.08 45.57 26.55
CA ASP A 662 -17.41 46.64 27.28
C ASP A 662 -16.75 46.16 28.57
N ARG A 663 -15.49 45.71 28.46
CA ARG A 663 -14.44 45.87 29.50
C ARG A 663 -13.10 45.30 29.02
N PHE A 664 -12.38 46.10 28.25
CA PHE A 664 -10.91 46.03 28.20
C PHE A 664 -10.33 46.93 29.28
N PRO A 665 -9.32 46.49 30.07
CA PRO A 665 -8.23 47.36 30.44
C PRO A 665 -7.11 47.22 29.40
N ILE A 666 -6.83 48.32 28.72
CA ILE A 666 -5.62 48.50 27.92
C ILE A 666 -4.43 48.52 28.90
N ILE A 667 -3.54 47.54 28.80
CA ILE A 667 -2.16 47.67 29.29
C ILE A 667 -1.25 47.47 28.09
N THR A 668 -0.69 48.59 27.67
CA THR A 668 0.41 48.69 26.72
C THR A 668 1.66 48.08 27.34
N ASP A 669 2.20 47.01 26.76
CA ASP A 669 3.64 46.82 26.78
C ASP A 669 4.13 45.98 25.60
N THR A 670 5.02 46.61 24.83
CA THR A 670 5.77 46.01 23.74
C THR A 670 6.90 45.15 24.33
N LYS A 671 6.73 43.81 24.37
CA LYS A 671 7.80 42.78 24.21
C LYS A 671 7.26 41.38 24.58
N SER A 672 7.48 40.42 23.67
CA SER A 672 7.36 38.95 23.82
C SER A 672 5.99 38.34 24.17
N PRO A 673 5.59 37.20 23.58
CA PRO A 673 4.39 36.48 23.99
C PRO A 673 4.62 35.71 25.31
N PRO A 674 3.55 35.45 26.10
CA PRO A 674 3.66 34.90 27.44
C PRO A 674 4.02 33.41 27.40
N ARG A 675 5.03 33.02 28.20
CA ARG A 675 5.26 31.62 28.55
C ARG A 675 4.18 31.18 29.54
N VAL A 676 3.25 30.35 29.09
CA VAL A 676 2.38 29.58 29.98
C VAL A 676 3.27 28.59 30.73
N ARG A 677 3.49 28.83 32.03
CA ARG A 677 4.02 27.81 32.94
C ARG A 677 2.89 26.81 33.17
N ILE A 678 3.02 25.63 32.57
CA ILE A 678 2.37 24.43 33.04
C ILE A 678 3.31 23.88 34.10
N ASP A 679 2.90 23.94 35.36
CA ASP A 679 3.58 23.23 36.44
C ASP A 679 3.45 21.73 36.15
N LEU A 680 4.54 21.15 35.63
CA LEU A 680 4.72 19.70 35.55
C LEU A 680 5.23 19.19 36.89
N ASP A 681 4.60 18.12 37.37
CA ASP A 681 4.98 17.34 38.54
C ASP A 681 6.48 16.98 38.56
N HIS A 682 7.00 16.87 39.78
CA HIS A 682 8.42 16.98 40.12
C HIS A 682 9.32 15.80 39.69
N ASP A 683 8.79 14.74 39.06
CA ASP A 683 9.55 13.49 38.85
C ASP A 683 10.12 13.26 37.44
N VAL A 684 9.98 14.22 36.52
CA VAL A 684 10.55 14.11 35.15
C VAL A 684 11.88 14.88 35.00
N LYS A 685 12.34 15.59 36.03
CA LYS A 685 13.55 16.45 35.98
C LYS A 685 14.87 15.70 35.93
N SER A 686 14.92 14.40 36.21
CA SER A 686 16.17 13.62 36.21
C SER A 686 16.53 13.02 34.84
N SER A 687 15.57 12.85 33.93
CA SER A 687 15.83 12.13 32.66
C SER A 687 16.10 13.03 31.45
N ILE A 688 15.93 14.35 31.56
CA ILE A 688 16.03 15.28 30.41
C ILE A 688 17.43 15.91 30.27
N TYR A 689 18.32 15.77 31.24
CA TYR A 689 19.68 16.35 31.17
C TYR A 689 20.76 15.45 30.54
N ALA A 690 20.42 14.28 30.00
CA ALA A 690 21.42 13.34 29.46
C ALA A 690 21.60 13.34 27.93
N CYS A 691 20.71 13.95 27.14
CA CYS A 691 20.70 13.73 25.68
C CYS A 691 20.81 14.98 24.79
N ALA A 692 21.05 16.17 25.33
CA ALA A 692 21.21 17.37 24.51
C ALA A 692 22.34 18.26 25.02
N GLY A 693 23.56 18.02 24.50
CA GLY A 693 24.64 19.00 24.64
C GLY A 693 26.04 18.47 24.44
N THR A 694 26.49 18.36 23.19
CA THR A 694 27.88 18.65 22.84
C THR A 694 27.94 19.27 21.44
N ASN A 695 28.06 20.61 21.44
CA ASN A 695 28.51 21.42 20.32
C ASN A 695 29.83 20.84 19.77
N MET A 696 29.83 20.41 18.51
CA MET A 696 31.06 20.35 17.71
C MET A 696 31.45 21.78 17.34
N ASN A 697 32.30 22.38 18.17
CA ASN A 697 33.23 23.43 17.78
C ASN A 697 34.30 23.48 18.88
N ASN A 698 35.43 22.81 18.63
CA ASN A 698 36.73 23.26 19.12
C ASN A 698 37.83 22.57 18.32
N SER A 699 38.51 23.40 17.54
CA SER A 699 39.92 23.26 17.20
C SER A 699 40.74 22.81 18.40
N ILE A 700 41.53 21.75 18.18
CA ILE A 700 42.86 21.46 18.74
C ILE A 700 43.16 22.12 20.09
N GLU A 701 42.99 21.37 21.17
CA GLU A 701 43.91 21.38 22.32
C GLU A 701 43.79 20.04 23.04
N ALA A 702 44.54 19.06 22.54
CA ALA A 702 44.74 17.79 23.20
C ALA A 702 45.87 17.95 24.22
N THR A 703 45.56 17.87 25.51
CA THR A 703 46.45 17.30 26.56
C THR A 703 45.72 17.25 27.91
N SER A 704 44.91 16.22 28.13
CA SER A 704 44.60 15.76 29.49
C SER A 704 44.31 14.26 29.52
N PRO A 705 45.02 13.46 30.33
CA PRO A 705 44.81 12.01 30.41
C PRO A 705 43.44 11.61 30.97
N ARG A 706 42.68 12.56 31.55
CA ARG A 706 41.31 12.32 32.03
C ARG A 706 40.25 12.33 30.92
N SER A 707 40.45 13.07 29.82
CA SER A 707 39.47 13.09 28.71
C SER A 707 39.53 11.82 27.86
N TRP A 708 40.72 11.24 27.70
CA TRP A 708 40.91 9.97 26.99
C TRP A 708 40.25 8.79 27.71
N ALA A 709 40.32 8.74 29.04
CA ALA A 709 39.67 7.71 29.84
C ALA A 709 38.13 7.78 29.74
N VAL A 710 37.56 8.98 29.64
CA VAL A 710 36.12 9.18 29.45
C VAL A 710 35.68 8.75 28.05
N LEU A 711 36.45 9.11 27.02
CA LEU A 711 36.21 8.65 25.65
C LEU A 711 36.31 7.13 25.51
N GLN A 712 37.29 6.49 26.15
CA GLN A 712 37.42 5.02 26.16
C GLN A 712 36.22 4.35 26.85
N LYS A 713 35.72 4.93 27.94
CA LYS A 713 34.54 4.43 28.64
C LYS A 713 33.28 4.56 27.79
N GLN A 714 33.08 5.70 27.14
CA GLN A 714 31.96 5.94 26.23
C GLN A 714 32.00 5.05 24.99
N LEU A 715 33.19 4.84 24.41
CA LEU A 715 33.35 3.94 23.28
C LEU A 715 33.02 2.49 23.68
N LYS A 716 33.45 2.08 24.88
CA LYS A 716 33.19 0.75 25.41
C LYS A 716 31.69 0.54 25.70
N GLU A 717 31.04 1.51 26.33
CA GLU A 717 29.58 1.49 26.57
C GLU A 717 28.79 1.52 25.27
N PHE A 718 29.20 2.32 24.28
CA PHE A 718 28.58 2.33 22.95
C PHE A 718 28.72 0.98 22.27
N THR A 719 29.93 0.41 22.20
CA THR A 719 30.14 -0.91 21.60
C THR A 719 29.36 -2.01 22.29
N LEU A 720 29.24 -1.97 23.62
CA LEU A 720 28.54 -2.99 24.39
C LEU A 720 27.02 -2.89 24.19
N ASN A 721 26.45 -1.68 24.19
CA ASN A 721 25.03 -1.46 23.91
C ASN A 721 24.68 -1.85 22.47
N THR A 722 25.48 -1.42 21.49
CA THR A 722 25.24 -1.82 20.09
C THR A 722 25.36 -3.33 19.89
N GLN A 723 26.29 -3.98 20.59
CA GLN A 723 26.43 -5.41 20.52
C GLN A 723 25.24 -6.13 21.18
N GLN A 724 24.75 -5.63 22.30
CA GLN A 724 23.59 -6.20 22.99
C GLN A 724 22.29 -6.03 22.18
N GLU A 725 22.10 -4.88 21.52
CA GLU A 725 20.98 -4.66 20.60
C GLU A 725 21.03 -5.63 19.43
N LEU A 726 22.17 -5.77 18.76
CA LEU A 726 22.35 -6.70 17.65
C LEU A 726 22.19 -8.17 18.06
N GLU A 727 22.64 -8.54 19.26
CA GLU A 727 22.44 -9.89 19.80
C GLU A 727 20.96 -10.16 20.11
N SER A 728 20.23 -9.17 20.63
CA SER A 728 18.79 -9.27 20.88
C SER A 728 17.98 -9.37 19.58
N GLU A 729 18.35 -8.60 18.56
CA GLU A 729 17.73 -8.63 17.24
C GLU A 729 18.01 -9.96 16.54
N ARG A 730 19.27 -10.43 16.59
CA ARG A 730 19.65 -11.76 16.08
C ARG A 730 18.88 -12.89 16.77
N ALA A 731 18.70 -12.81 18.09
CA ALA A 731 17.91 -13.80 18.83
C ALA A 731 16.42 -13.77 18.43
N GLY A 732 15.85 -12.58 18.25
CA GLY A 732 14.47 -12.41 17.76
C GLY A 732 14.29 -12.96 16.34
N LEU A 733 15.23 -12.68 15.45
CA LEU A 733 15.23 -13.20 14.08
C LEU A 733 15.39 -14.73 14.05
N LEU A 734 16.26 -15.31 14.87
CA LEU A 734 16.41 -16.77 14.98
C LEU A 734 15.14 -17.45 15.48
N SER A 735 14.47 -16.88 16.49
CA SER A 735 13.19 -17.41 16.98
C SER A 735 12.11 -17.35 15.91
N ARG A 736 12.03 -16.25 15.15
CA ARG A 736 11.06 -16.10 14.06
C ARG A 736 11.33 -17.05 12.91
N ASN A 737 12.61 -17.28 12.58
CA ASN A 737 13.01 -18.21 11.54
C ASN A 737 12.68 -19.66 11.94
N ALA A 738 12.94 -20.04 13.20
CA ALA A 738 12.55 -21.36 13.71
C ALA A 738 11.03 -21.59 13.69
N MET A 739 10.23 -20.57 14.00
CA MET A 739 8.77 -20.64 13.91
C MET A 739 8.30 -20.82 12.46
N LEU A 740 8.88 -20.07 11.53
CA LEU A 740 8.56 -20.18 10.09
C LEU A 740 9.00 -21.54 9.52
N GLU A 741 10.16 -22.05 9.91
CA GLU A 741 10.60 -23.40 9.54
C GLU A 741 9.61 -24.46 10.04
N GLN A 742 9.13 -24.34 11.28
CA GLN A 742 8.12 -25.25 11.83
C GLN A 742 6.79 -25.16 11.07
N GLU A 743 6.31 -23.96 10.78
CA GLU A 743 5.08 -23.75 10.01
C GLU A 743 5.19 -24.34 8.59
N VAL A 744 6.34 -24.19 7.93
CA VAL A 744 6.62 -24.81 6.63
C VAL A 744 6.64 -26.34 6.74
N THR A 745 7.18 -26.91 7.82
CA THR A 745 7.14 -28.37 8.02
C THR A 745 5.73 -28.90 8.27
N GLU A 746 4.89 -28.16 9.00
CA GLU A 746 3.50 -28.50 9.24
C GLU A 746 2.67 -28.44 7.94
N LEU A 747 2.87 -27.38 7.14
CA LEU A 747 2.24 -27.25 5.82
C LEU A 747 2.69 -28.36 4.86
N ASN A 748 3.98 -28.69 4.85
CA ASN A 748 4.48 -29.83 4.07
C ASN A 748 3.90 -31.17 4.56
N GLY A 749 3.70 -31.32 5.87
CA GLY A 749 2.98 -32.46 6.45
C GLY A 749 1.56 -32.56 5.89
N TYR A 750 0.80 -31.48 5.97
CA TYR A 750 -0.58 -31.38 5.47
C TYR A 750 -0.68 -31.67 3.96
N ILE A 751 0.23 -31.12 3.16
CA ILE A 751 0.30 -31.38 1.71
C ILE A 751 0.54 -32.87 1.43
N ASN A 752 1.44 -33.50 2.19
CA ASN A 752 1.80 -34.89 1.95
C ASN A 752 0.78 -35.89 2.47
N THR A 753 0.06 -35.59 3.55
CA THR A 753 -0.94 -36.49 4.13
C THR A 753 -2.33 -36.23 3.60
N ASP A 754 -2.81 -35.00 3.68
CA ASP A 754 -4.23 -34.69 3.47
C ASP A 754 -4.51 -34.45 1.99
N LEU A 755 -3.63 -33.73 1.29
CA LEU A 755 -3.73 -33.53 -0.15
C LEU A 755 -3.55 -34.83 -0.94
N LYS A 756 -2.73 -35.75 -0.44
CA LYS A 756 -2.60 -37.11 -1.00
C LYS A 756 -3.86 -37.95 -0.77
N ARG A 757 -4.44 -37.92 0.44
CA ARG A 757 -5.74 -38.55 0.74
C ARG A 757 -6.86 -38.00 -0.14
N TYR A 758 -6.91 -36.68 -0.35
CA TYR A 758 -7.90 -36.08 -1.24
C TYR A 758 -7.68 -36.51 -2.69
N LYS A 759 -6.44 -36.58 -3.18
CA LYS A 759 -6.15 -37.13 -4.52
C LYS A 759 -6.58 -38.60 -4.66
N ASP A 760 -6.29 -39.42 -3.66
CA ASP A 760 -6.66 -40.83 -3.66
C ASP A 760 -8.20 -41.01 -3.61
N GLU A 761 -8.91 -40.19 -2.83
CA GLU A 761 -10.38 -40.22 -2.76
C GLU A 761 -11.02 -39.67 -4.05
N ILE A 762 -10.45 -38.63 -4.66
CA ILE A 762 -10.89 -38.13 -5.97
C ILE A 762 -10.69 -39.21 -7.03
N ALA A 763 -9.56 -39.91 -7.03
CA ALA A 763 -9.31 -41.02 -7.94
C ALA A 763 -10.30 -42.18 -7.72
N ARG A 764 -10.63 -42.49 -6.46
CA ARG A 764 -11.65 -43.49 -6.11
C ARG A 764 -13.04 -43.08 -6.59
N LEU A 765 -13.43 -41.82 -6.38
CA LEU A 765 -14.72 -41.28 -6.81
C LEU A 765 -14.82 -41.23 -8.34
N GLN A 766 -13.73 -40.90 -9.04
CA GLN A 766 -13.65 -40.98 -10.50
C GLN A 766 -13.77 -42.43 -11.00
N GLY A 767 -13.17 -43.40 -10.30
CA GLY A 767 -13.33 -44.82 -10.61
C GLY A 767 -14.77 -45.32 -10.42
N LEU A 768 -15.48 -44.85 -9.39
CA LEU A 768 -16.89 -45.17 -9.15
C LEU A 768 -17.82 -44.52 -10.18
N LEU A 769 -17.48 -43.33 -10.70
CA LEU A 769 -18.20 -42.64 -11.77
C LEU A 769 -17.94 -43.24 -13.16
N ALA A 770 -16.75 -43.84 -13.38
CA ALA A 770 -16.38 -44.50 -14.62
C ALA A 770 -16.94 -45.94 -14.74
N ALA A 771 -17.57 -46.48 -13.70
CA ALA A 771 -18.20 -47.79 -13.75
C ALA A 771 -19.50 -47.74 -14.58
N PRO A 772 -19.62 -48.51 -15.68
CA PRO A 772 -20.82 -48.50 -16.51
C PRO A 772 -21.98 -49.20 -15.78
N ARG A 773 -23.08 -48.47 -15.59
CA ARG A 773 -24.38 -49.06 -15.19
C ARG A 773 -24.91 -49.94 -16.32
N SER A 774 -24.69 -51.25 -16.25
CA SER A 774 -25.53 -52.23 -16.91
C SER A 774 -26.47 -52.90 -15.90
N LYS A 775 -27.76 -52.77 -16.18
CA LYS A 775 -28.85 -53.51 -15.52
C LYS A 775 -28.81 -54.96 -16.01
N ASN A 776 -28.92 -55.94 -15.11
CA ASN A 776 -30.08 -56.86 -15.01
C ASN A 776 -29.82 -58.19 -14.26
N LEU A 777 -30.78 -58.49 -13.37
CA LEU A 777 -31.47 -59.79 -13.11
C LEU A 777 -30.84 -60.90 -12.23
N LEU A 778 -31.62 -61.21 -11.14
CA LEU A 778 -32.00 -62.54 -10.58
C LEU A 778 -30.87 -63.48 -10.10
N SER A 779 -30.67 -63.77 -8.80
CA SER A 779 -31.50 -64.53 -7.83
C SER A 779 -30.54 -65.50 -7.04
N PRO A 780 -30.97 -66.37 -6.09
CA PRO A 780 -30.63 -66.31 -4.66
C PRO A 780 -29.70 -67.44 -4.14
N SER A 781 -29.51 -67.47 -2.80
CA SER A 781 -28.81 -68.48 -1.96
C SER A 781 -27.29 -68.25 -1.84
N SER A 782 -26.60 -68.43 -0.72
CA SER A 782 -26.88 -69.08 0.56
C SER A 782 -25.87 -68.55 1.61
N SER A 783 -26.30 -68.57 2.87
CA SER A 783 -25.56 -68.44 4.14
C SER A 783 -24.24 -69.24 4.21
N PRO A 784 -23.31 -69.06 5.20
CA PRO A 784 -23.64 -68.78 6.61
C PRO A 784 -22.65 -68.02 7.53
N LYS A 785 -23.24 -67.57 8.65
CA LYS A 785 -22.78 -67.51 10.07
C LYS A 785 -21.34 -67.96 10.45
N LYS A 786 -20.84 -67.22 11.47
CA LYS A 786 -19.77 -67.50 12.48
C LYS A 786 -18.34 -67.43 11.93
N LEU A 787 -17.36 -66.80 12.59
CA LEU A 787 -17.12 -66.52 14.01
C LEU A 787 -16.87 -65.03 14.26
#